data_AF-A0AAU9VJB8-F1
#
_entry.id   AF-A0AAU9VJB8-F1
#
_cell.length_a   1.000
_cell.length_b   1.000
_cell.length_c   1.000
_cell.angle_alpha   90.00
_cell.angle_beta   90.00
_cell.angle_gamma   90.00
#
_symmetry.space_group_name_H-M   'P 1'
#
loop_
_entity.id
_entity.type
_entity.pdbx_description
1 polymer ?
#
loop_
_entity_poly.entity_id
_entity_poly.type
_entity_poly.pdbx_seq_one_letter_code
_entity_poly.pdbx_strand_id
1 'polypeptide(L)'
;MRIGLFTDTYTPDINGVVTSIVTLKNALEAQGHNVFVITNQPSILSTTYEDGVLRLPGLELKFLYGYVMSSPLHIQAMSVIEEMDLDVLHVHSEFGVGMFARLVAKNLHLPLVSTYHTTYEDYTHYVNLLGLKSVDQLSKKAIAKMSRMFTKQAQVIISPSDKTKKMLLGYDIRKEIAVIPTGLDLTRFATRNEERIQEIRVSYHLGSQPTFVYIGRLAKEKSIDVVIDAFAALLKRNVEAKLLIVGGGPSDKDLLHQAQKIGIQDSVIFVGPVDANDVVNFYHVSDAFISASLTETQGLTYIEALACGLCVFARPDKPLEGIIVDGETGYLFESSEEFADKAQHLLQSDKDLLEQFKSNALQKASTFDSSKFADSVLTVYQRAIDTYFGRYVVTGIERVGEEVFIDFESKDSDERMVIDQYVFDRRGIEVGRELSRNELNEIEDDQAIYEAYQLALSRIGIKDYTSFEMSEYLHKKLELTQEQVDIVIELLKRRRFIDDDRYFRDKVDYHREQMRGNQRIVEDLRKRGFEADRILSALEDEDYDDYTERGVRRAETFMKTLRDGSSRQRESKLRQHLQRQGYGFEVINDIVGRLIKDEFDETDEFESLKKVMEKSTARYARKYDARETRNRVVRHALSRGYDYDMIARVLEEYENED
;
A
#
# COMPACT_ATOMS: atom_id res chain seq x y z
N MET A 1 -9.64 30.32 -13.33
CA MET A 1 -8.85 29.11 -13.64
C MET A 1 -9.77 27.94 -13.89
N ARG A 2 -9.30 26.93 -14.64
CA ARG A 2 -9.94 25.65 -14.91
C ARG A 2 -9.20 24.58 -14.11
N ILE A 3 -9.84 24.00 -13.10
CA ILE A 3 -9.18 23.23 -12.05
C ILE A 3 -9.73 21.81 -12.06
N GLY A 4 -8.85 20.80 -12.12
CA GLY A 4 -9.25 19.39 -12.01
C GLY A 4 -8.96 18.83 -10.62
N LEU A 5 -9.98 18.51 -9.84
CA LEU A 5 -9.85 17.84 -8.54
C LEU A 5 -9.94 16.32 -8.73
N PHE A 6 -8.87 15.59 -8.46
CA PHE A 6 -8.76 14.14 -8.65
C PHE A 6 -8.86 13.42 -7.30
N THR A 7 -9.82 12.51 -7.15
CA THR A 7 -10.10 11.86 -5.86
C THR A 7 -10.72 10.47 -6.00
N ASP A 8 -10.30 9.52 -5.17
CA ASP A 8 -10.96 8.21 -5.09
C ASP A 8 -12.28 8.23 -4.31
N THR A 9 -12.61 9.31 -3.60
CA THR A 9 -13.88 9.45 -2.87
C THR A 9 -14.52 10.79 -3.16
N TYR A 10 -15.81 10.77 -3.48
CA TYR A 10 -16.62 11.96 -3.71
C TYR A 10 -18.07 11.64 -3.39
N THR A 11 -18.98 12.61 -3.49
CA THR A 11 -20.41 12.36 -3.27
C THR A 11 -20.89 11.17 -4.12
N PRO A 12 -21.75 10.28 -3.59
CA PRO A 12 -22.47 10.34 -2.31
C PRO A 12 -21.71 9.82 -1.08
N ASP A 13 -20.41 9.52 -1.18
CA ASP A 13 -19.63 9.06 -0.01
C ASP A 13 -19.60 10.13 1.09
N ILE A 14 -19.58 9.69 2.36
CA ILE A 14 -19.60 10.56 3.54
C ILE A 14 -18.30 10.38 4.33
N ASN A 15 -17.35 11.28 4.14
CA ASN A 15 -16.12 11.34 4.93
C ASN A 15 -15.48 12.74 4.86
N GLY A 16 -14.45 12.99 5.68
CA GLY A 16 -13.78 14.30 5.75
C GLY A 16 -13.07 14.73 4.46
N VAL A 17 -12.60 13.80 3.63
CA VAL A 17 -11.99 14.10 2.32
C VAL A 17 -13.06 14.65 1.37
N VAL A 18 -14.23 14.01 1.32
CA VAL A 18 -15.37 14.51 0.52
C VAL A 18 -15.78 15.91 0.98
N THR A 19 -15.90 16.13 2.29
CA THR A 19 -16.20 17.47 2.83
C THR A 19 -15.18 18.51 2.39
N SER A 20 -13.89 18.18 2.44
CA SER A 20 -12.80 19.07 2.00
C SER A 20 -12.92 19.44 0.52
N ILE A 21 -13.14 18.45 -0.35
CA ILE A 21 -13.24 18.63 -1.80
C ILE A 21 -14.49 19.43 -2.18
N VAL A 22 -15.66 19.08 -1.60
CA VAL A 22 -16.91 19.80 -1.86
C VAL A 22 -16.80 21.26 -1.40
N THR A 23 -16.23 21.49 -0.21
CA THR A 23 -16.03 22.85 0.32
C THR A 23 -15.10 23.65 -0.59
N LEU A 24 -13.99 23.05 -1.02
CA LEU A 24 -13.05 23.69 -1.95
C LEU A 24 -13.71 24.00 -3.29
N LYS A 25 -14.40 23.02 -3.89
CA LYS A 25 -15.11 23.18 -5.17
C LYS A 25 -16.08 24.36 -5.11
N ASN A 26 -16.98 24.35 -4.13
CA ASN A 26 -18.02 25.37 -4.02
C ASN A 26 -17.42 26.77 -3.78
N ALA A 27 -16.38 26.88 -2.95
CA ALA A 27 -15.72 28.16 -2.68
C ALA A 27 -14.97 28.69 -3.91
N LEU A 28 -14.28 27.84 -4.66
CA LEU A 28 -13.61 28.21 -5.91
C LEU A 28 -14.61 28.63 -7.01
N GLU A 29 -15.73 27.90 -7.14
CA GLU A 29 -16.80 28.24 -8.09
C GLU A 29 -17.48 29.56 -7.72
N ALA A 30 -17.72 29.81 -6.43
CA ALA A 30 -18.24 31.08 -5.94
C ALA A 30 -17.31 32.27 -6.25
N GLN A 31 -16.01 32.02 -6.39
CA GLN A 31 -15.01 33.00 -6.82
C GLN A 31 -14.85 33.09 -8.35
N GLY A 32 -15.65 32.36 -9.14
CA GLY A 32 -15.67 32.42 -10.60
C GLY A 32 -14.70 31.49 -11.32
N HIS A 33 -14.16 30.47 -10.63
CA HIS A 33 -13.34 29.43 -11.24
C HIS A 33 -14.19 28.27 -11.77
N ASN A 34 -13.72 27.60 -12.82
CA ASN A 34 -14.35 26.40 -13.35
C ASN A 34 -13.70 25.19 -12.67
N VAL A 35 -14.46 24.40 -11.93
CA VAL A 35 -13.92 23.27 -11.17
C VAL A 35 -14.55 21.97 -11.66
N PHE A 36 -13.69 21.04 -12.06
CA PHE A 36 -14.06 19.69 -12.47
C PHE A 36 -13.64 18.70 -11.40
N VAL A 37 -14.44 17.66 -11.18
CA VAL A 37 -14.10 16.58 -10.25
C VAL A 37 -13.94 15.29 -11.04
N ILE A 38 -12.76 14.70 -10.98
CA ILE A 38 -12.47 13.39 -11.54
C ILE A 38 -12.45 12.41 -10.37
N THR A 39 -13.35 11.44 -10.39
CA THR A 39 -13.51 10.47 -9.30
C THR A 39 -13.87 9.10 -9.82
N ASN A 40 -14.25 8.16 -8.94
CA ASN A 40 -14.61 6.81 -9.34
C ASN A 40 -16.08 6.48 -9.03
N GLN A 41 -16.50 5.32 -9.51
CA GLN A 41 -17.80 4.72 -9.23
C GLN A 41 -17.71 3.19 -9.28
N PRO A 42 -18.56 2.46 -8.53
CA PRO A 42 -18.61 1.01 -8.61
C PRO A 42 -19.17 0.59 -9.98
N SER A 43 -18.27 0.27 -10.91
CA SER A 43 -18.60 -0.07 -12.30
C SER A 43 -17.43 -0.78 -12.97
N ILE A 44 -17.73 -1.73 -13.86
CA ILE A 44 -16.69 -2.53 -14.53
C ILE A 44 -16.13 -1.79 -15.76
N LEU A 45 -16.98 -1.08 -16.52
CA LEU A 45 -16.59 -0.46 -17.80
C LEU A 45 -17.21 0.92 -18.07
N SER A 46 -18.16 1.39 -17.26
CA SER A 46 -18.85 2.64 -17.54
C SER A 46 -18.10 3.83 -16.96
N THR A 47 -17.73 4.75 -17.85
CA THR A 47 -17.32 6.11 -17.52
C THR A 47 -18.51 7.04 -17.72
N THR A 48 -18.78 7.94 -16.78
CA THR A 48 -19.88 8.92 -16.87
C THR A 48 -19.37 10.34 -16.61
N TYR A 49 -19.97 11.34 -17.26
CA TYR A 49 -19.61 12.74 -17.08
C TYR A 49 -20.87 13.59 -17.02
N GLU A 50 -21.17 14.13 -15.84
CA GLU A 50 -22.38 14.91 -15.57
C GLU A 50 -22.04 16.04 -14.58
N ASP A 51 -22.57 17.25 -14.82
CA ASP A 51 -22.41 18.43 -13.94
C ASP A 51 -20.96 18.72 -13.49
N GLY A 52 -19.99 18.55 -14.40
CA GLY A 52 -18.58 18.78 -14.11
C GLY A 52 -17.90 17.65 -13.33
N VAL A 53 -18.58 16.51 -13.11
CA VAL A 53 -18.05 15.34 -12.40
C VAL A 53 -17.85 14.17 -13.37
N LEU A 54 -16.60 13.78 -13.59
CA LEU A 54 -16.20 12.62 -14.39
C LEU A 54 -15.96 11.41 -13.48
N ARG A 55 -16.76 10.35 -13.62
CA ARG A 55 -16.64 9.13 -12.82
C ARG A 55 -16.04 7.99 -13.62
N LEU A 56 -14.93 7.48 -13.13
CA LEU A 56 -14.15 6.38 -13.69
C LEU A 56 -14.66 5.03 -13.15
N PRO A 57 -14.62 3.96 -13.96
CA PRO A 57 -15.00 2.62 -13.51
C PRO A 57 -14.00 2.09 -12.47
N GLY A 58 -14.51 1.58 -11.35
CA GLY A 58 -13.73 0.93 -10.30
C GLY A 58 -14.43 -0.25 -9.64
N LEU A 59 -13.63 -1.08 -8.95
CA LEU A 59 -14.09 -2.25 -8.21
C LEU A 59 -14.36 -1.88 -6.74
N GLU A 60 -15.56 -2.18 -6.24
CA GLU A 60 -15.92 -1.97 -4.84
C GLU A 60 -15.30 -3.05 -3.92
N LEU A 61 -14.55 -2.61 -2.91
CA LEU A 61 -13.90 -3.46 -1.92
C LEU A 61 -14.67 -3.45 -0.60
N LYS A 62 -15.66 -4.34 -0.45
CA LYS A 62 -16.54 -4.41 0.73
C LYS A 62 -15.79 -4.58 2.07
N PHE A 63 -14.68 -5.32 2.07
CA PHE A 63 -13.84 -5.51 3.26
C PHE A 63 -13.13 -4.22 3.70
N LEU A 64 -13.00 -3.26 2.78
CA LEU A 64 -12.44 -1.93 3.01
C LEU A 64 -13.55 -0.87 3.01
N TYR A 65 -14.65 -1.17 3.70
CA TYR A 65 -15.77 -0.24 3.90
C TYR A 65 -16.42 0.29 2.61
N GLY A 66 -16.43 -0.52 1.55
CA GLY A 66 -17.01 -0.13 0.26
C GLY A 66 -16.11 0.80 -0.56
N TYR A 67 -14.83 0.92 -0.21
CA TYR A 67 -13.86 1.69 -0.99
C TYR A 67 -13.83 1.22 -2.45
N VAL A 68 -13.99 2.15 -3.38
CA VAL A 68 -13.94 1.85 -4.81
C VAL A 68 -12.52 2.06 -5.30
N MET A 69 -11.93 1.02 -5.88
CA MET A 69 -10.59 1.06 -6.44
C MET A 69 -10.65 1.10 -7.97
N SER A 70 -10.19 2.20 -8.55
CA SER A 70 -10.08 2.34 -10.02
C SER A 70 -8.72 1.90 -10.54
N SER A 71 -8.71 1.54 -11.82
CA SER A 71 -7.46 1.33 -12.56
C SER A 71 -6.67 2.65 -12.65
N PRO A 72 -5.33 2.61 -12.75
CA PRO A 72 -4.56 3.81 -13.10
C PRO A 72 -4.78 4.25 -14.55
N LEU A 73 -5.30 3.38 -15.43
CA LEU A 73 -5.37 3.60 -16.87
C LEU A 73 -6.81 3.74 -17.36
N HIS A 74 -7.17 4.92 -17.86
CA HIS A 74 -8.51 5.23 -18.38
C HIS A 74 -8.44 6.02 -19.70
N ILE A 75 -8.35 5.31 -20.82
CA ILE A 75 -8.18 5.91 -22.16
C ILE A 75 -9.36 6.84 -22.52
N GLN A 76 -10.60 6.40 -22.31
CA GLN A 76 -11.79 7.22 -22.61
C GLN A 76 -11.83 8.51 -21.78
N ALA A 77 -11.38 8.45 -20.52
CA ALA A 77 -11.35 9.60 -19.64
C ALA A 77 -10.28 10.62 -20.05
N MET A 78 -9.15 10.18 -20.59
CA MET A 78 -8.09 11.08 -21.08
C MET A 78 -8.62 12.06 -22.13
N SER A 79 -9.33 11.58 -23.15
CA SER A 79 -9.91 12.46 -24.18
C SER A 79 -10.92 13.46 -23.60
N VAL A 80 -11.73 13.06 -22.63
CA VAL A 80 -12.67 13.98 -21.97
C VAL A 80 -11.92 15.04 -21.16
N ILE A 81 -10.83 14.67 -20.49
CA ILE A 81 -10.03 15.60 -19.69
C ILE A 81 -9.24 16.58 -20.58
N GLU A 82 -8.78 16.15 -21.75
CA GLU A 82 -8.17 17.05 -22.75
C GLU A 82 -9.13 18.19 -23.13
N GLU A 83 -10.42 17.88 -23.35
CA GLU A 83 -11.44 18.88 -23.65
C GLU A 83 -11.76 19.81 -22.45
N MET A 84 -11.40 19.41 -21.22
CA MET A 84 -11.56 20.26 -20.05
C MET A 84 -10.55 21.42 -20.01
N ASP A 85 -9.47 21.41 -20.80
CA ASP A 85 -8.50 22.50 -20.90
C ASP A 85 -8.07 23.01 -19.52
N LEU A 86 -7.54 22.11 -18.68
CA LEU A 86 -7.24 22.40 -17.28
C LEU A 86 -5.97 23.26 -17.14
N ASP A 87 -5.99 24.24 -16.24
CA ASP A 87 -4.82 25.04 -15.87
C ASP A 87 -3.94 24.31 -14.83
N VAL A 88 -4.57 23.52 -13.95
CA VAL A 88 -3.90 22.84 -12.83
C VAL A 88 -4.68 21.61 -12.37
N LEU A 89 -3.95 20.57 -11.99
CA LEU A 89 -4.48 19.38 -11.35
C LEU A 89 -4.27 19.45 -9.84
N HIS A 90 -5.28 19.06 -9.07
CA HIS A 90 -5.19 18.91 -7.63
C HIS A 90 -5.59 17.50 -7.22
N VAL A 91 -4.63 16.75 -6.70
CA VAL A 91 -4.80 15.36 -6.32
C VAL A 91 -5.10 15.24 -4.82
N HIS A 92 -6.19 14.55 -4.49
CA HIS A 92 -6.64 14.29 -3.12
C HIS A 92 -6.51 12.81 -2.72
N SER A 93 -5.98 11.95 -3.59
CA SER A 93 -5.71 10.55 -3.28
C SER A 93 -4.39 10.04 -3.87
N GLU A 94 -3.83 9.03 -3.21
CA GLU A 94 -2.51 8.47 -3.52
C GLU A 94 -2.58 7.32 -4.53
N PHE A 95 -3.69 6.57 -4.53
CA PHE A 95 -3.91 5.39 -5.38
C PHE A 95 -4.92 5.69 -6.48
N GLY A 96 -5.32 4.66 -7.25
CA GLY A 96 -6.45 4.71 -8.18
C GLY A 96 -6.50 5.97 -9.05
N VAL A 97 -7.50 6.82 -8.79
CA VAL A 97 -7.71 8.11 -9.48
C VAL A 97 -6.51 9.04 -9.33
N GLY A 98 -5.84 9.02 -8.18
CA GLY A 98 -4.60 9.75 -7.95
C GLY A 98 -3.45 9.30 -8.85
N MET A 99 -3.28 7.99 -9.06
CA MET A 99 -2.27 7.49 -10.01
C MET A 99 -2.63 7.91 -11.44
N PHE A 100 -3.91 7.85 -11.80
CA PHE A 100 -4.39 8.33 -13.08
C PHE A 100 -4.12 9.84 -13.27
N ALA A 101 -4.35 10.67 -12.25
CA ALA A 101 -4.08 12.11 -12.30
C ALA A 101 -2.61 12.44 -12.63
N ARG A 102 -1.67 11.61 -12.16
CA ARG A 102 -0.24 11.76 -12.43
C ARG A 102 0.10 11.42 -13.88
N LEU A 103 -0.57 10.43 -14.45
CA LEU A 103 -0.46 10.13 -15.88
C LEU A 103 -1.06 11.27 -16.73
N VAL A 104 -2.20 11.82 -16.31
CA VAL A 104 -2.82 13.00 -16.95
C VAL A 104 -1.86 14.20 -16.92
N ALA A 105 -1.30 14.53 -15.75
CA ALA A 105 -0.38 15.66 -15.60
C ALA A 105 0.85 15.53 -16.53
N LYS A 106 1.40 14.32 -16.64
CA LYS A 106 2.53 14.04 -17.54
C LYS A 106 2.14 14.17 -19.01
N ASN A 107 1.03 13.54 -19.41
CA ASN A 107 0.61 13.50 -20.82
C ASN A 107 0.14 14.85 -21.34
N LEU A 108 -0.51 15.65 -20.49
CA LEU A 108 -1.07 16.95 -20.88
C LEU A 108 -0.14 18.11 -20.53
N HIS A 109 1.03 17.84 -19.95
CA HIS A 109 1.98 18.84 -19.52
C HIS A 109 1.36 19.90 -18.60
N LEU A 110 0.71 19.45 -17.52
CA LEU A 110 0.01 20.32 -16.57
C LEU A 110 0.63 20.28 -15.16
N PRO A 111 0.63 21.41 -14.43
CA PRO A 111 1.07 21.46 -13.04
C PRO A 111 0.14 20.65 -12.14
N LEU A 112 0.73 20.02 -11.13
CA LEU A 112 0.08 19.14 -10.17
C LEU A 112 0.35 19.59 -8.74
N VAL A 113 -0.73 19.77 -7.98
CA VAL A 113 -0.72 19.93 -6.53
C VAL A 113 -1.27 18.67 -5.89
N SER A 114 -0.79 18.31 -4.70
CA SER A 114 -1.32 17.13 -3.97
C SER A 114 -1.66 17.51 -2.53
N THR A 115 -2.88 17.23 -2.09
CA THR A 115 -3.22 17.28 -0.65
C THR A 115 -3.06 15.91 -0.03
N TYR A 116 -2.39 15.85 1.13
CA TYR A 116 -2.17 14.61 1.88
C TYR A 116 -3.16 14.51 3.05
N HIS A 117 -4.28 13.81 2.83
CA HIS A 117 -5.40 13.75 3.80
C HIS A 117 -5.21 12.70 4.90
N THR A 118 -4.59 11.56 4.58
CA THR A 118 -4.65 10.35 5.43
C THR A 118 -3.28 9.96 5.97
N THR A 119 -3.16 9.82 7.29
CA THR A 119 -1.98 9.26 7.94
C THR A 119 -1.99 7.73 7.84
N TYR A 120 -1.51 7.17 6.74
CA TYR A 120 -1.50 5.70 6.53
C TYR A 120 -0.78 4.89 7.63
N GLU A 121 0.12 5.52 8.39
CA GLU A 121 0.72 4.93 9.59
C GLU A 121 -0.31 4.51 10.65
N ASP A 122 -1.42 5.26 10.76
CA ASP A 122 -2.49 4.97 11.71
C ASP A 122 -3.41 3.84 11.21
N TYR A 123 -3.33 3.48 9.93
CA TYR A 123 -4.11 2.42 9.27
C TYR A 123 -3.35 1.09 9.10
N THR A 124 -2.11 0.99 9.59
CA THR A 124 -1.29 -0.23 9.46
C THR A 124 -1.94 -1.46 10.11
N HIS A 125 -2.85 -1.27 11.08
CA HIS A 125 -3.60 -2.34 11.72
C HIS A 125 -4.59 -3.06 10.79
N TYR A 126 -4.98 -2.47 9.65
CA TYR A 126 -5.77 -3.15 8.61
C TYR A 126 -4.95 -4.17 7.82
N VAL A 127 -3.62 -3.98 7.78
CA VAL A 127 -2.68 -4.87 7.08
C VAL A 127 -1.98 -5.82 8.05
N ASN A 128 -1.79 -5.38 9.30
CA ASN A 128 -1.16 -6.14 10.38
C ASN A 128 -2.19 -6.95 11.21
N LEU A 129 -2.99 -7.80 10.55
CA LEU A 129 -3.93 -8.73 11.21
C LEU A 129 -3.27 -9.66 12.25
N LEU A 130 -1.94 -9.80 12.23
CA LEU A 130 -1.16 -10.71 13.08
C LEU A 130 -0.35 -10.02 14.20
N GLY A 131 -0.40 -8.69 14.32
CA GLY A 131 0.23 -7.94 15.43
C GLY A 131 1.76 -8.09 15.55
N LEU A 132 2.46 -8.38 14.46
CA LEU A 132 3.90 -8.64 14.48
C LEU A 132 4.70 -7.33 14.40
N LYS A 133 5.54 -7.03 15.41
CA LYS A 133 6.36 -5.80 15.49
C LYS A 133 7.34 -5.63 14.30
N SER A 134 7.79 -6.72 13.69
CA SER A 134 8.63 -6.69 12.49
C SER A 134 7.86 -6.19 11.25
N VAL A 135 6.55 -6.46 11.19
CA VAL A 135 5.67 -5.99 10.11
C VAL A 135 5.45 -4.49 10.20
N ASP A 136 5.39 -3.91 11.41
CA ASP A 136 5.20 -2.45 11.58
C ASP A 136 6.37 -1.64 11.01
N GLN A 137 7.63 -2.03 11.28
CA GLN A 137 8.80 -1.29 10.76
C GLN A 137 8.95 -1.42 9.23
N LEU A 138 8.65 -2.59 8.67
CA LEU A 138 8.62 -2.82 7.24
C LEU A 138 7.48 -2.01 6.58
N SER A 139 6.31 -1.95 7.21
CA SER A 139 5.15 -1.19 6.75
C SER A 139 5.42 0.31 6.74
N LYS A 140 6.04 0.85 7.80
CA LYS A 140 6.44 2.28 7.86
C LYS A 140 7.41 2.67 6.75
N LYS A 141 8.41 1.84 6.48
CA LYS A 141 9.36 2.08 5.37
C LYS A 141 8.66 2.01 4.00
N ALA A 142 7.75 1.06 3.82
CA ALA A 142 6.96 0.94 2.59
C ALA A 142 6.07 2.16 2.39
N ILE A 143 5.35 2.60 3.43
CA ILE A 143 4.51 3.81 3.41
C ILE A 143 5.35 5.05 3.10
N ALA A 144 6.50 5.23 3.73
CA ALA A 144 7.38 6.36 3.45
C ALA A 144 7.89 6.35 1.99
N LYS A 145 8.33 5.19 1.48
CA LYS A 145 8.77 5.04 0.08
C LYS A 145 7.64 5.36 -0.90
N MET A 146 6.45 4.85 -0.62
CA MET A 146 5.26 5.06 -1.42
C MET A 146 4.82 6.54 -1.40
N SER A 147 4.83 7.17 -0.23
CA SER A 147 4.51 8.60 -0.07
C SER A 147 5.48 9.48 -0.87
N ARG A 148 6.78 9.17 -0.85
CA ARG A 148 7.78 9.87 -1.69
C ARG A 148 7.49 9.71 -3.17
N MET A 149 7.19 8.49 -3.61
CA MET A 149 6.85 8.21 -5.01
C MET A 149 5.63 9.02 -5.47
N PHE A 150 4.56 9.06 -4.67
CA PHE A 150 3.33 9.78 -5.02
C PHE A 150 3.47 11.29 -4.96
N THR A 151 4.38 11.81 -4.14
CA THR A 151 4.62 13.26 -4.05
C THR A 151 5.68 13.77 -5.02
N LYS A 152 6.41 12.88 -5.71
CA LYS A 152 7.50 13.23 -6.64
C LYS A 152 7.07 14.18 -7.76
N GLN A 153 5.87 14.02 -8.33
CA GLN A 153 5.42 14.85 -9.45
C GLN A 153 4.79 16.18 -9.03
N ALA A 154 4.33 16.32 -7.78
CA ALA A 154 3.66 17.52 -7.32
C ALA A 154 4.64 18.71 -7.23
N GLN A 155 4.24 19.90 -7.66
CA GLN A 155 5.06 21.12 -7.46
C GLN A 155 4.99 21.56 -6.00
N VAL A 156 3.78 21.51 -5.42
CA VAL A 156 3.53 21.84 -4.02
C VAL A 156 2.65 20.77 -3.39
N ILE A 157 2.95 20.42 -2.14
CA ILE A 157 2.15 19.51 -1.32
C ILE A 157 1.36 20.34 -0.31
N ILE A 158 0.07 20.10 -0.21
CA ILE A 158 -0.79 20.68 0.82
C ILE A 158 -0.93 19.68 1.96
N SER A 159 -0.72 20.16 3.18
CA SER A 159 -0.90 19.41 4.41
C SER A 159 -1.97 20.09 5.27
N PRO A 160 -2.92 19.36 5.86
CA PRO A 160 -3.99 19.97 6.65
C PRO A 160 -3.53 20.48 8.02
N SER A 161 -2.36 20.05 8.50
CA SER A 161 -1.82 20.47 9.80
C SER A 161 -0.29 20.34 9.89
N ASP A 162 0.30 21.01 10.89
CA ASP A 162 1.73 20.89 11.19
C ASP A 162 2.14 19.46 11.61
N LYS A 163 1.22 18.69 12.23
CA LYS A 163 1.46 17.27 12.56
C LYS A 163 1.70 16.48 11.28
N THR A 164 0.83 16.64 10.30
CA THR A 164 0.95 15.95 9.00
C THR A 164 2.18 16.43 8.23
N LYS A 165 2.50 17.74 8.24
CA LYS A 165 3.74 18.26 7.64
C LYS A 165 4.99 17.62 8.26
N LYS A 166 5.07 17.56 9.60
CA LYS A 166 6.20 16.92 10.30
C LYS A 166 6.33 15.44 9.96
N MET A 167 5.20 14.72 9.83
CA MET A 167 5.20 13.32 9.39
C MET A 167 5.76 13.18 7.97
N LEU A 168 5.30 14.00 7.01
CA LEU A 168 5.81 13.97 5.63
C LEU A 168 7.31 14.30 5.56
N LEU A 169 7.79 15.26 6.35
CA LEU A 169 9.22 15.52 6.50
C LEU A 169 9.97 14.30 7.07
N GLY A 170 9.36 13.56 7.99
CA GLY A 170 9.87 12.28 8.50
C GLY A 170 9.95 11.18 7.43
N TYR A 171 9.15 11.25 6.37
CA TYR A 171 9.24 10.38 5.19
C TYR A 171 10.30 10.80 4.18
N ASP A 172 11.14 11.79 4.52
CA ASP A 172 12.16 12.33 3.64
C ASP A 172 11.57 13.00 2.38
N ILE A 173 10.33 13.49 2.48
CA ILE A 173 9.73 14.36 1.47
C ILE A 173 10.31 15.75 1.72
N ARG A 174 11.03 16.27 0.73
CA ARG A 174 11.73 17.57 0.79
C ARG A 174 11.14 18.62 -0.14
N LYS A 175 10.09 18.26 -0.89
CA LYS A 175 9.30 19.22 -1.66
C LYS A 175 8.67 20.26 -0.75
N GLU A 176 8.23 21.35 -1.34
CA GLU A 176 7.47 22.34 -0.60
C GLU A 176 6.19 21.75 -0.01
N ILE A 177 5.97 22.00 1.28
CA ILE A 177 4.77 21.60 2.03
C ILE A 177 4.10 22.85 2.63
N ALA A 178 2.98 23.26 2.03
CA ALA A 178 2.11 24.32 2.52
C ALA A 178 1.13 23.73 3.56
N VAL A 179 1.03 24.35 4.73
CA VAL A 179 0.04 23.95 5.74
C VAL A 179 -1.23 24.75 5.49
N ILE A 180 -2.25 24.11 4.93
CA ILE A 180 -3.54 24.72 4.64
C ILE A 180 -4.63 23.80 5.21
N PRO A 181 -5.21 24.17 6.37
CA PRO A 181 -6.35 23.46 6.92
C PRO A 181 -7.54 23.50 5.96
N THR A 182 -8.31 22.42 5.92
CA THR A 182 -9.61 22.38 5.23
C THR A 182 -10.54 23.44 5.82
N GLY A 183 -11.17 24.21 4.94
CA GLY A 183 -12.18 25.19 5.32
C GLY A 183 -13.53 24.58 5.65
N LEU A 184 -14.40 25.39 6.23
CA LEU A 184 -15.76 25.08 6.62
C LEU A 184 -16.71 26.13 6.05
N ASP A 185 -17.86 25.69 5.55
CA ASP A 185 -18.95 26.61 5.22
C ASP A 185 -19.61 27.12 6.51
N LEU A 186 -19.10 28.22 7.06
CA LEU A 186 -19.56 28.77 8.34
C LEU A 186 -21.03 29.21 8.29
N THR A 187 -21.57 29.54 7.11
CA THR A 187 -22.98 29.95 6.98
C THR A 187 -23.92 28.81 7.35
N ARG A 188 -23.55 27.57 6.97
CA ARG A 188 -24.27 26.36 7.34
C ARG A 188 -24.29 26.14 8.85
N PHE A 189 -23.16 26.32 9.55
CA PHE A 189 -23.04 26.09 10.99
C PHE A 189 -23.57 27.23 11.87
N ALA A 190 -23.78 28.41 11.29
CA ALA A 190 -24.46 29.52 11.95
C ALA A 190 -25.99 29.40 11.88
N THR A 191 -26.52 28.60 10.95
CA THR A 191 -27.96 28.51 10.68
C THR A 191 -28.64 27.53 11.64
N ARG A 192 -29.46 28.07 12.56
CA ARG A 192 -30.26 27.28 13.50
C ARG A 192 -31.65 27.00 12.95
N ASN A 193 -32.04 25.72 12.92
CA ASN A 193 -33.41 25.30 12.65
C ASN A 193 -34.11 24.94 13.97
N GLU A 194 -34.79 25.90 14.58
CA GLU A 194 -35.41 25.72 15.90
C GLU A 194 -36.53 24.65 15.92
N GLU A 195 -37.28 24.50 14.82
CA GLU A 195 -38.28 23.43 14.70
C GLU A 195 -37.62 22.05 14.78
N ARG A 196 -36.57 21.84 13.97
CA ARG A 196 -35.83 20.58 13.95
C ARG A 196 -35.10 20.30 15.27
N ILE A 197 -34.53 21.33 15.89
CA ILE A 197 -33.90 21.21 17.21
C ILE A 197 -34.93 20.75 18.26
N GLN A 198 -36.14 21.30 18.24
CA GLN A 198 -37.21 20.90 19.15
C GLN A 198 -37.69 19.47 18.89
N GLU A 199 -37.79 19.06 17.63
CA GLU A 199 -38.09 17.67 17.26
C GLU A 199 -37.04 16.71 17.85
N ILE A 200 -35.75 17.01 17.68
CA ILE A 200 -34.65 16.20 18.21
C ILE A 200 -34.76 16.09 19.75
N ARG A 201 -35.03 17.19 20.46
CA ARG A 201 -35.23 17.17 21.92
C ARG A 201 -36.36 16.23 22.35
N VAL A 202 -37.46 16.23 21.60
CA VAL A 202 -38.62 15.36 21.88
C VAL A 202 -38.31 13.91 21.54
N SER A 203 -37.80 13.63 20.34
CA SER A 203 -37.52 12.27 19.86
C SER A 203 -36.52 11.52 20.76
N TYR A 204 -35.53 12.23 21.28
CA TYR A 204 -34.49 11.65 22.13
C TYR A 204 -34.72 11.90 23.63
N HIS A 205 -35.88 12.42 24.02
CA HIS A 205 -36.27 12.62 25.43
C HIS A 205 -35.23 13.42 26.24
N LEU A 206 -34.68 14.47 25.64
CA LEU A 206 -33.60 15.27 26.24
C LEU A 206 -34.10 16.19 27.37
N GLY A 207 -35.37 16.58 27.32
CA GLY A 207 -35.96 17.51 28.29
C GLY A 207 -35.16 18.83 28.38
N SER A 208 -35.01 19.33 29.60
CA SER A 208 -34.17 20.49 29.94
C SER A 208 -32.78 20.11 30.46
N GLN A 209 -32.39 18.84 30.31
CA GLN A 209 -31.10 18.36 30.82
C GLN A 209 -29.97 18.85 29.91
N PRO A 210 -28.80 19.21 30.49
CA PRO A 210 -27.60 19.47 29.72
C PRO A 210 -27.27 18.30 28.80
N THR A 211 -26.96 18.61 27.55
CA THR A 211 -26.71 17.62 26.50
C THR A 211 -25.30 17.78 25.94
N PHE A 212 -24.52 16.71 26.01
CA PHE A 212 -23.23 16.57 25.34
C PHE A 212 -23.43 15.83 24.03
N VAL A 213 -22.61 16.13 23.02
CA VAL A 213 -22.65 15.41 21.74
C VAL A 213 -21.28 14.97 21.28
N TYR A 214 -21.21 13.73 20.80
CA TYR A 214 -20.16 13.22 19.94
C TYR A 214 -20.72 13.05 18.53
N ILE A 215 -20.00 13.52 17.52
CA ILE A 215 -20.33 13.33 16.11
C ILE A 215 -19.13 12.73 15.39
N GLY A 216 -19.32 11.61 14.71
CA GLY A 216 -18.28 11.01 13.89
C GLY A 216 -18.43 9.50 13.70
N ARG A 217 -17.46 8.90 13.02
CA ARG A 217 -17.40 7.45 12.81
C ARG A 217 -17.23 6.73 14.15
N LEU A 218 -17.98 5.65 14.37
CA LEU A 218 -17.85 4.79 15.55
C LEU A 218 -16.82 3.68 15.29
N ALA A 219 -15.55 4.05 15.41
CA ALA A 219 -14.42 3.17 15.19
C ALA A 219 -13.41 3.26 16.35
N LYS A 220 -12.62 2.22 16.53
CA LYS A 220 -11.73 2.05 17.69
C LYS A 220 -10.74 3.21 17.85
N GLU A 221 -10.21 3.72 16.75
CA GLU A 221 -9.25 4.81 16.71
C GLU A 221 -9.82 6.15 17.22
N LYS A 222 -11.15 6.31 17.24
CA LYS A 222 -11.83 7.51 17.74
C LYS A 222 -12.05 7.52 19.26
N SER A 223 -11.73 6.41 19.94
CA SER A 223 -11.74 6.30 21.41
C SER A 223 -13.07 6.69 22.08
N ILE A 224 -14.21 6.31 21.48
CA ILE A 224 -15.55 6.62 22.03
C ILE A 224 -15.79 5.90 23.37
N ASP A 225 -15.10 4.79 23.62
CA ASP A 225 -15.07 4.12 24.91
C ASP A 225 -14.62 5.05 26.05
N VAL A 226 -13.61 5.90 25.79
CA VAL A 226 -13.12 6.90 26.75
C VAL A 226 -14.15 8.01 26.97
N VAL A 227 -14.89 8.40 25.93
CA VAL A 227 -16.00 9.38 26.03
C VAL A 227 -17.10 8.83 26.94
N ILE A 228 -17.48 7.57 26.78
CA ILE A 228 -18.50 6.90 27.61
C ILE A 228 -18.03 6.80 29.07
N ASP A 229 -16.78 6.41 29.31
CA ASP A 229 -16.20 6.32 30.66
C ASP A 229 -16.10 7.69 31.35
N ALA A 230 -15.71 8.72 30.60
CA ALA A 230 -15.67 10.11 31.07
C ALA A 230 -17.08 10.61 31.43
N PHE A 231 -18.07 10.35 30.57
CA PHE A 231 -19.46 10.71 30.84
C PHE A 231 -20.02 9.97 32.07
N ALA A 232 -19.65 8.70 32.27
CA ALA A 232 -20.01 7.95 33.47
C ALA A 232 -19.48 8.61 34.76
N ALA A 233 -18.28 9.17 34.74
CA ALA A 233 -17.70 9.87 35.89
C ALA A 233 -18.49 11.15 36.23
N LEU A 234 -18.99 11.88 35.22
CA LEU A 234 -19.87 13.03 35.43
C LEU A 234 -21.18 12.63 36.13
N LEU A 235 -21.83 11.55 35.66
CA LEU A 235 -23.08 11.06 36.26
C LEU A 235 -22.90 10.60 37.71
N LYS A 236 -21.75 10.00 38.06
CA LYS A 236 -21.43 9.60 39.44
C LYS A 236 -21.38 10.77 40.42
N ARG A 237 -21.26 12.00 39.92
CA ARG A 237 -21.29 13.23 40.73
C ARG A 237 -22.70 13.80 40.91
N ASN A 238 -23.73 13.01 40.57
CA ASN A 238 -25.15 13.41 40.60
C ASN A 238 -25.46 14.58 39.65
N VAL A 239 -24.73 14.70 38.55
CA VAL A 239 -25.07 15.64 37.47
C VAL A 239 -26.01 14.90 36.51
N GLU A 240 -27.24 15.38 36.37
CA GLU A 240 -28.20 14.86 35.40
C GLU A 240 -27.92 15.45 34.02
N ALA A 241 -27.36 14.64 33.10
CA ALA A 241 -27.03 15.07 31.75
C ALA A 241 -27.29 13.94 30.73
N LYS A 242 -27.38 14.29 29.45
CA LYS A 242 -27.49 13.36 28.32
C LYS A 242 -26.26 13.41 27.42
N LEU A 243 -25.87 12.28 26.84
CA LEU A 243 -24.84 12.18 25.82
C LEU A 243 -25.46 11.63 24.54
N LEU A 244 -25.41 12.41 23.46
CA LEU A 244 -25.76 11.97 22.12
C LEU A 244 -24.52 11.45 21.40
N ILE A 245 -24.61 10.24 20.86
CA ILE A 245 -23.59 9.65 19.99
C ILE A 245 -24.18 9.56 18.58
N VAL A 246 -23.74 10.46 17.71
CA VAL A 246 -24.22 10.61 16.33
C VAL A 246 -23.20 10.04 15.35
N GLY A 247 -23.64 9.09 14.53
CA GLY A 247 -22.80 8.35 13.60
C GLY A 247 -22.97 6.84 13.72
N GLY A 248 -22.18 6.11 12.95
CA GLY A 248 -22.16 4.65 12.97
C GLY A 248 -20.79 4.11 12.60
N GLY A 249 -20.57 2.82 12.83
CA GLY A 249 -19.30 2.19 12.50
C GLY A 249 -19.12 0.80 13.10
N PRO A 250 -17.93 0.21 12.91
CA PRO A 250 -17.66 -1.16 13.36
C PRO A 250 -17.76 -1.34 14.88
N SER A 251 -17.67 -0.27 15.67
CA SER A 251 -17.69 -0.33 17.14
C SER A 251 -19.08 -0.18 17.78
N ASP A 252 -20.15 -0.02 16.98
CA ASP A 252 -21.51 0.27 17.48
C ASP A 252 -21.97 -0.68 18.60
N LYS A 253 -21.81 -2.00 18.38
CA LYS A 253 -22.27 -3.03 19.33
C LYS A 253 -21.46 -3.03 20.63
N ASP A 254 -20.15 -2.83 20.52
CA ASP A 254 -19.25 -2.88 21.67
C ASP A 254 -19.47 -1.67 22.58
N LEU A 255 -19.67 -0.48 22.00
CA LEU A 255 -19.96 0.76 22.72
C LEU A 255 -21.31 0.72 23.43
N LEU A 256 -22.34 0.17 22.76
CA LEU A 256 -23.65 -0.01 23.37
C LEU A 256 -23.59 -1.00 24.55
N HIS A 257 -22.83 -2.09 24.41
CA HIS A 257 -22.60 -3.04 25.50
C HIS A 257 -21.83 -2.41 26.66
N GLN A 258 -20.85 -1.54 26.39
CA GLN A 258 -20.12 -0.80 27.42
C GLN A 258 -21.05 0.11 28.24
N ALA A 259 -21.90 0.89 27.58
CA ALA A 259 -22.86 1.78 28.27
C ALA A 259 -23.82 0.98 29.19
N GLN A 260 -24.30 -0.19 28.72
CA GLN A 260 -25.12 -1.10 29.51
C GLN A 260 -24.37 -1.69 30.70
N LYS A 261 -23.13 -2.14 30.49
CA LYS A 261 -22.29 -2.74 31.54
C LYS A 261 -21.97 -1.75 32.66
N ILE A 262 -21.78 -0.48 32.34
CA ILE A 262 -21.52 0.59 33.30
C ILE A 262 -22.82 1.06 33.98
N GLY A 263 -23.98 0.81 33.36
CA GLY A 263 -25.30 1.16 33.90
C GLY A 263 -25.74 2.59 33.57
N ILE A 264 -25.27 3.15 32.44
CA ILE A 264 -25.57 4.53 32.02
C ILE A 264 -26.34 4.60 30.69
N GLN A 265 -26.88 3.47 30.22
CA GLN A 265 -27.59 3.36 28.94
C GLN A 265 -28.78 4.31 28.80
N ASP A 266 -29.40 4.73 29.91
CA ASP A 266 -30.53 5.67 29.88
C ASP A 266 -30.08 7.13 29.68
N SER A 267 -28.78 7.41 29.83
CA SER A 267 -28.18 8.73 29.66
C SER A 267 -27.28 8.83 28.42
N VAL A 268 -26.90 7.70 27.81
CA VAL A 268 -26.12 7.63 26.57
C VAL A 268 -27.00 7.16 25.42
N ILE A 269 -27.28 8.06 24.48
CA ILE A 269 -28.24 7.87 23.39
C ILE A 269 -27.47 7.69 22.08
N PHE A 270 -27.53 6.48 21.53
CA PHE A 270 -26.98 6.17 20.21
C PHE A 270 -28.00 6.56 19.14
N VAL A 271 -27.72 7.64 18.40
CA VAL A 271 -28.58 8.22 17.38
C VAL A 271 -28.51 7.43 16.07
N GLY A 272 -27.34 6.87 15.76
CA GLY A 272 -27.04 6.26 14.46
C GLY A 272 -26.55 7.29 13.42
N PRO A 273 -26.30 6.85 12.17
CA PRO A 273 -25.93 7.77 11.09
C PRO A 273 -27.09 8.69 10.71
N VAL A 274 -26.79 9.96 10.46
CA VAL A 274 -27.76 10.99 10.07
C VAL A 274 -27.35 11.65 8.76
N ASP A 275 -28.31 12.27 8.07
CA ASP A 275 -28.02 13.05 6.85
C ASP A 275 -27.07 14.20 7.16
N ALA A 276 -26.14 14.48 6.23
CA ALA A 276 -25.16 15.55 6.41
C ALA A 276 -25.83 16.90 6.74
N ASN A 277 -26.96 17.23 6.11
CA ASN A 277 -27.66 18.49 6.36
C ASN A 277 -28.31 18.55 7.75
N ASP A 278 -28.58 17.40 8.39
CA ASP A 278 -29.19 17.34 9.71
C ASP A 278 -28.15 17.34 10.85
N VAL A 279 -26.87 17.01 10.56
CA VAL A 279 -25.77 17.01 11.54
C VAL A 279 -25.68 18.32 12.33
N VAL A 280 -25.87 19.47 11.67
CA VAL A 280 -25.78 20.78 12.32
C VAL A 280 -26.79 20.95 13.45
N ASN A 281 -27.96 20.33 13.34
CA ASN A 281 -29.01 20.41 14.36
C ASN A 281 -28.62 19.64 15.63
N PHE A 282 -27.79 18.59 15.52
CA PHE A 282 -27.25 17.86 16.67
C PHE A 282 -26.15 18.64 17.41
N TYR A 283 -25.40 19.51 16.72
CA TYR A 283 -24.56 20.48 17.41
C TYR A 283 -25.43 21.51 18.15
N HIS A 284 -26.43 22.09 17.48
CA HIS A 284 -27.24 23.17 18.03
C HIS A 284 -28.22 22.78 19.14
N VAL A 285 -28.61 21.50 19.23
CA VAL A 285 -29.41 20.98 20.36
C VAL A 285 -28.57 20.75 21.62
N SER A 286 -27.25 20.70 21.47
CA SER A 286 -26.32 20.33 22.52
C SER A 286 -25.71 21.57 23.19
N ASP A 287 -25.24 21.38 24.42
CA ASP A 287 -24.58 22.42 25.23
C ASP A 287 -23.05 22.33 25.15
N ALA A 288 -22.52 21.13 24.85
CA ALA A 288 -21.10 20.89 24.68
C ALA A 288 -20.81 19.76 23.70
N PHE A 289 -19.65 19.82 23.05
CA PHE A 289 -19.13 18.73 22.22
C PHE A 289 -18.05 17.96 22.99
N ILE A 290 -18.00 16.64 22.84
CA ILE A 290 -16.98 15.79 23.47
C ILE A 290 -16.38 14.80 22.46
N SER A 291 -15.05 14.69 22.45
CA SER A 291 -14.33 13.67 21.69
C SER A 291 -12.99 13.32 22.35
N ALA A 292 -12.53 12.08 22.19
CA ALA A 292 -11.32 11.56 22.82
C ALA A 292 -10.30 10.99 21.80
N SER A 293 -10.46 11.32 20.53
CA SER A 293 -9.59 10.84 19.45
C SER A 293 -8.16 11.39 19.57
N LEU A 294 -7.16 10.53 19.41
CA LEU A 294 -5.73 10.88 19.37
C LEU A 294 -5.10 10.75 17.97
N THR A 295 -5.94 10.40 17.00
CA THR A 295 -5.54 10.08 15.62
C THR A 295 -6.08 11.13 14.66
N GLU A 296 -6.33 12.35 15.14
CA GLU A 296 -6.81 13.42 14.28
C GLU A 296 -5.71 13.87 13.31
N THR A 297 -6.15 14.26 12.12
CA THR A 297 -5.30 14.94 11.12
C THR A 297 -5.49 16.45 11.21
N GLN A 298 -6.74 16.90 11.26
CA GLN A 298 -7.14 18.30 11.52
C GLN A 298 -8.23 18.43 12.60
N GLY A 299 -9.15 17.46 12.69
CA GLY A 299 -10.27 17.52 13.63
C GLY A 299 -11.44 18.38 13.14
N LEU A 300 -12.01 18.08 11.97
CA LEU A 300 -13.13 18.86 11.40
C LEU A 300 -14.33 18.97 12.35
N THR A 301 -14.74 17.88 13.00
CA THR A 301 -15.89 17.89 13.91
C THR A 301 -15.68 18.79 15.14
N TYR A 302 -14.43 19.00 15.56
CA TYR A 302 -14.10 19.97 16.60
C TYR A 302 -14.32 21.40 16.11
N ILE A 303 -13.88 21.71 14.89
CA ILE A 303 -14.06 23.03 14.27
C ILE A 303 -15.55 23.30 13.99
N GLU A 304 -16.30 22.28 13.55
CA GLU A 304 -17.76 22.35 13.38
C GLU A 304 -18.47 22.67 14.70
N ALA A 305 -18.10 22.00 15.80
CA ALA A 305 -18.63 22.29 17.12
C ALA A 305 -18.34 23.74 17.55
N LEU A 306 -17.11 24.22 17.32
CA LEU A 306 -16.74 25.62 17.57
C LEU A 306 -17.55 26.59 16.70
N ALA A 307 -17.80 26.24 15.43
CA ALA A 307 -18.61 27.04 14.51
C ALA A 307 -20.08 27.14 14.94
N CYS A 308 -20.58 26.15 15.68
CA CYS A 308 -21.88 26.21 16.34
C CYS A 308 -21.85 26.90 17.72
N GLY A 309 -20.67 27.37 18.17
CA GLY A 309 -20.49 28.07 19.44
C GLY A 309 -20.44 27.15 20.66
N LEU A 310 -20.15 25.87 20.49
CA LEU A 310 -20.08 24.91 21.59
C LEU A 310 -18.73 24.96 22.31
N CYS A 311 -18.76 24.76 23.63
CA CYS A 311 -17.56 24.40 24.39
C CYS A 311 -17.14 22.97 24.02
N VAL A 312 -15.86 22.79 23.68
CA VAL A 312 -15.32 21.50 23.23
C VAL A 312 -14.53 20.82 24.34
N PHE A 313 -14.86 19.56 24.65
CA PHE A 313 -14.06 18.69 25.51
C PHE A 313 -13.23 17.74 24.64
N ALA A 314 -11.91 17.81 24.76
CA ALA A 314 -11.00 17.02 23.93
C ALA A 314 -9.87 16.38 24.74
N ARG A 315 -9.39 15.21 24.32
CA ARG A 315 -8.07 14.76 24.76
C ARG A 315 -6.98 15.57 24.05
N PRO A 316 -5.83 15.86 24.70
CA PRO A 316 -4.72 16.53 24.03
C PRO A 316 -4.22 15.75 22.80
N ASP A 317 -4.28 16.37 21.63
CA ASP A 317 -3.65 15.87 20.40
C ASP A 317 -3.06 17.06 19.61
N LYS A 318 -1.93 16.83 18.95
CA LYS A 318 -1.15 17.87 18.25
C LYS A 318 -1.93 18.67 17.19
N PRO A 319 -2.84 18.11 16.38
CA PRO A 319 -3.61 18.88 15.41
C PRO A 319 -4.59 19.86 16.06
N LEU A 320 -4.97 19.60 17.31
CA LEU A 320 -5.90 20.42 18.07
C LEU A 320 -5.18 21.56 18.81
N GLU A 321 -3.84 21.55 18.87
CA GLU A 321 -3.06 22.63 19.46
C GLU A 321 -3.38 23.97 18.78
N GLY A 322 -3.79 24.96 19.57
CA GLY A 322 -4.20 26.27 19.06
C GLY A 322 -5.61 26.31 18.44
N ILE A 323 -6.25 25.17 18.19
CA ILE A 323 -7.68 25.06 17.86
C ILE A 323 -8.48 25.00 19.16
N ILE A 324 -8.12 24.07 20.05
CA ILE A 324 -8.71 23.93 21.38
C ILE A 324 -7.76 24.57 22.38
N VAL A 325 -8.18 25.71 22.94
CA VAL A 325 -7.45 26.44 23.96
C VAL A 325 -8.14 26.21 25.30
N ASP A 326 -7.45 25.50 26.21
CA ASP A 326 -7.98 25.10 27.51
C ASP A 326 -8.46 26.32 28.32
N GLY A 327 -9.72 26.30 28.74
CA GLY A 327 -10.37 27.40 29.46
C GLY A 327 -10.87 28.56 28.59
N GLU A 328 -10.64 28.53 27.27
CA GLU A 328 -11.08 29.61 26.36
C GLU A 328 -12.11 29.15 25.32
N THR A 329 -11.77 28.15 24.50
CA THR A 329 -12.68 27.59 23.47
C THR A 329 -13.23 26.22 23.88
N GLY A 330 -12.67 25.65 24.94
CA GLY A 330 -12.96 24.31 25.37
C GLY A 330 -12.10 23.89 26.56
N TYR A 331 -12.13 22.60 26.86
CA TYR A 331 -11.39 21.97 27.93
C TYR A 331 -10.65 20.74 27.42
N LEU A 332 -9.36 20.66 27.73
CA LEU A 332 -8.59 19.45 27.53
C LEU A 332 -8.78 18.50 28.71
N PHE A 333 -8.76 17.19 28.50
CA PHE A 333 -8.81 16.23 29.61
C PHE A 333 -7.96 14.99 29.32
N GLU A 334 -7.29 14.45 30.34
CA GLU A 334 -6.52 13.19 30.24
C GLU A 334 -7.18 12.04 31.01
N SER A 335 -8.10 12.34 31.92
CA SER A 335 -8.81 11.35 32.73
C SER A 335 -10.32 11.62 32.80
N SER A 336 -11.10 10.58 33.09
CA SER A 336 -12.55 10.68 33.29
C SER A 336 -12.92 11.63 34.44
N GLU A 337 -12.10 11.71 35.49
CA GLU A 337 -12.34 12.62 36.62
C GLU A 337 -12.08 14.08 36.24
N GLU A 338 -10.99 14.35 35.51
CA GLU A 338 -10.71 15.71 35.02
C GLU A 338 -11.80 16.20 34.07
N PHE A 339 -12.29 15.32 33.19
CA PHE A 339 -13.46 15.62 32.38
C PHE A 339 -14.66 15.96 33.27
N ALA A 340 -14.97 15.14 34.27
CA ALA A 340 -16.12 15.35 35.14
C ALA A 340 -16.01 16.66 35.94
N ASP A 341 -14.82 17.02 36.44
CA ASP A 341 -14.53 18.31 37.08
C ASP A 341 -14.85 19.49 36.14
N LYS A 342 -14.26 19.48 34.94
CA LYS A 342 -14.37 20.56 33.96
C LYS A 342 -15.79 20.68 33.38
N ALA A 343 -16.45 19.55 33.13
CA ALA A 343 -17.84 19.50 32.67
C ALA A 343 -18.79 20.03 33.76
N GLN A 344 -18.63 19.60 35.01
CA GLN A 344 -19.43 20.11 36.12
C GLN A 344 -19.22 21.63 36.30
N HIS A 345 -17.98 22.12 36.21
CA HIS A 345 -17.67 23.54 36.26
C HIS A 345 -18.39 24.32 35.15
N LEU A 346 -18.31 23.87 33.89
CA LEU A 346 -19.02 24.50 32.77
C LEU A 346 -20.53 24.58 33.02
N LEU A 347 -21.15 23.47 33.45
CA LEU A 347 -22.60 23.41 33.68
C LEU A 347 -23.08 24.29 34.84
N GLN A 348 -22.20 24.60 35.78
CA GLN A 348 -22.48 25.46 36.94
C GLN A 348 -22.05 26.92 36.72
N SER A 349 -21.44 27.22 35.57
CA SER A 349 -20.95 28.55 35.24
C SER A 349 -22.10 29.55 35.02
N ASP A 350 -21.81 30.83 35.22
CA ASP A 350 -22.76 31.89 34.90
C ASP A 350 -22.88 32.11 33.39
N LYS A 351 -23.89 32.90 33.00
CA LYS A 351 -24.16 33.19 31.60
C LYS A 351 -23.02 33.96 30.93
N ASP A 352 -22.30 34.79 31.68
CA ASP A 352 -21.22 35.60 31.14
C ASP A 352 -20.04 34.72 30.71
N LEU A 353 -19.66 33.74 31.53
CA LEU A 353 -18.63 32.78 31.16
C LEU A 353 -19.06 31.89 29.98
N LEU A 354 -20.31 31.44 29.95
CA LEU A 354 -20.83 30.64 28.82
C LEU A 354 -20.83 31.42 27.49
N GLU A 355 -21.23 32.69 27.51
CA GLU A 355 -21.16 33.57 26.33
C GLU A 355 -19.71 33.86 25.93
N GLN A 356 -18.78 33.93 26.89
CA GLN A 356 -17.35 34.05 26.57
C GLN A 356 -16.83 32.80 25.84
N PHE A 357 -17.14 31.59 26.31
CA PHE A 357 -16.79 30.34 25.61
C PHE A 357 -17.33 30.32 24.19
N LYS A 358 -18.61 30.69 24.02
CA LYS A 358 -19.27 30.76 22.72
C LYS A 358 -18.61 31.79 21.80
N SER A 359 -18.31 32.98 22.30
CA SER A 359 -17.64 34.04 21.52
C SER A 359 -16.25 33.59 21.06
N ASN A 360 -15.45 33.02 21.96
CA ASN A 360 -14.13 32.48 21.66
C ASN A 360 -14.20 31.35 20.64
N ALA A 361 -15.17 30.44 20.77
CA ALA A 361 -15.40 29.34 19.85
C ALA A 361 -15.71 29.84 18.42
N LEU A 362 -16.65 30.77 18.29
CA LEU A 362 -17.02 31.37 17.00
C LEU A 362 -15.84 32.15 16.38
N GLN A 363 -15.11 32.91 17.19
CA GLN A 363 -13.93 33.63 16.73
C GLN A 363 -12.86 32.66 16.21
N LYS A 364 -12.61 31.56 16.92
CA LYS A 364 -11.67 30.53 16.47
C LYS A 364 -12.14 29.88 15.17
N ALA A 365 -13.40 29.47 15.09
CA ALA A 365 -13.98 28.86 13.89
C ALA A 365 -13.90 29.78 12.66
N SER A 366 -14.02 31.11 12.82
CA SER A 366 -13.90 32.09 11.72
C SER A 366 -12.56 32.09 10.99
N THR A 367 -11.53 31.46 11.57
CA THR A 367 -10.22 31.27 10.92
C THR A 367 -10.22 30.15 9.88
N PHE A 368 -11.24 29.29 9.90
CA PHE A 368 -11.42 28.15 9.00
C PHE A 368 -12.51 28.39 7.94
N ASP A 369 -12.79 29.64 7.57
CA ASP A 369 -13.79 29.94 6.57
C ASP A 369 -13.43 29.37 5.18
N SER A 370 -14.43 28.85 4.46
CA SER A 370 -14.26 28.23 3.14
C SER A 370 -13.66 29.18 2.08
N SER A 371 -13.95 30.48 2.16
CA SER A 371 -13.35 31.48 1.25
C SER A 371 -11.84 31.63 1.48
N LYS A 372 -11.41 31.72 2.75
CA LYS A 372 -9.98 31.77 3.10
C LYS A 372 -9.24 30.50 2.71
N PHE A 373 -9.91 29.35 2.82
CA PHE A 373 -9.38 28.08 2.35
C PHE A 373 -9.15 28.10 0.83
N ALA A 374 -10.15 28.53 0.04
CA ALA A 374 -10.01 28.68 -1.41
C ALA A 374 -8.89 29.66 -1.78
N ASP A 375 -8.81 30.83 -1.16
CA ASP A 375 -7.76 31.84 -1.42
C ASP A 375 -6.35 31.28 -1.18
N SER A 376 -6.18 30.53 -0.09
CA SER A 376 -4.92 29.88 0.25
C SER A 376 -4.53 28.81 -0.76
N VAL A 377 -5.50 28.00 -1.21
CA VAL A 377 -5.29 26.97 -2.23
C VAL A 377 -5.02 27.59 -3.60
N LEU A 378 -5.72 28.67 -3.98
CA LEU A 378 -5.46 29.43 -5.22
C LEU A 378 -4.03 29.97 -5.25
N THR A 379 -3.54 30.50 -4.12
CA THR A 379 -2.14 30.94 -3.99
C THR A 379 -1.18 29.78 -4.26
N VAL A 380 -1.49 28.57 -3.78
CA VAL A 380 -0.70 27.37 -4.07
C VAL A 380 -0.79 26.97 -5.54
N TYR A 381 -1.97 27.04 -6.16
CA TYR A 381 -2.11 26.75 -7.59
C TYR A 381 -1.30 27.71 -8.45
N GLN A 382 -1.36 29.01 -8.18
CA GLN A 382 -0.58 29.99 -8.93
C GLN A 382 0.92 29.71 -8.80
N ARG A 383 1.40 29.40 -7.59
CA ARG A 383 2.80 29.04 -7.36
C ARG A 383 3.21 27.74 -8.04
N ALA A 384 2.32 26.74 -8.06
CA ALA A 384 2.56 25.48 -8.77
C ALA A 384 2.67 25.73 -10.29
N ILE A 385 1.79 26.55 -10.86
CA ILE A 385 1.85 26.99 -12.26
C ILE A 385 3.15 27.74 -12.53
N ASP A 386 3.50 28.73 -11.71
CA ASP A 386 4.71 29.53 -11.87
C ASP A 386 5.99 28.66 -11.78
N THR A 387 6.01 27.69 -10.86
CA THR A 387 7.14 26.75 -10.72
C THR A 387 7.23 25.79 -11.92
N TYR A 388 6.09 25.39 -12.47
CA TYR A 388 6.02 24.43 -13.56
C TYR A 388 6.37 25.05 -14.92
N PHE A 389 5.79 26.21 -15.22
CA PHE A 389 6.06 26.97 -16.44
C PHE A 389 7.19 27.98 -16.28
N GLY A 390 7.84 28.01 -15.12
CA GLY A 390 8.99 28.85 -14.84
C GLY A 390 10.05 28.72 -15.92
N ARG A 391 10.62 29.86 -16.32
CA ARG A 391 11.66 29.94 -17.34
C ARG A 391 13.03 29.77 -16.67
N TYR A 392 13.73 28.73 -17.06
CA TYR A 392 15.12 28.47 -16.73
C TYR A 392 15.97 28.95 -17.89
N VAL A 393 16.89 29.87 -17.63
CA VAL A 393 17.85 30.33 -18.63
C VAL A 393 19.15 29.56 -18.43
N VAL A 394 19.67 28.94 -19.48
CA VAL A 394 20.99 28.31 -19.42
C VAL A 394 22.06 29.39 -19.31
N THR A 395 22.77 29.47 -18.18
CA THR A 395 23.78 30.52 -17.91
C THR A 395 25.20 30.04 -18.10
N GLY A 396 25.46 28.73 -17.97
CA GLY A 396 26.79 28.15 -18.06
C GLY A 396 26.79 26.71 -18.58
N ILE A 397 27.84 26.35 -19.32
CA ILE A 397 28.06 24.98 -19.80
C ILE A 397 29.55 24.64 -19.63
N GLU A 398 29.85 23.62 -18.85
CA GLU A 398 31.20 23.12 -18.58
C GLU A 398 31.30 21.64 -18.97
N ARG A 399 32.39 21.24 -19.64
CA ARG A 399 32.59 19.87 -20.13
C ARG A 399 33.79 19.22 -19.45
N VAL A 400 33.59 18.05 -18.86
CA VAL A 400 34.65 17.25 -18.21
C VAL A 400 34.50 15.80 -18.64
N GLY A 401 35.35 15.36 -19.58
CA GLY A 401 35.25 14.01 -20.14
C GLY A 401 33.98 13.84 -20.97
N GLU A 402 33.16 12.83 -20.62
CA GLU A 402 31.84 12.58 -21.23
C GLU A 402 30.69 13.25 -20.45
N GLU A 403 30.99 13.94 -19.34
CA GLU A 403 30.00 14.66 -18.54
C GLU A 403 29.93 16.14 -18.95
N VAL A 404 28.72 16.65 -19.05
CA VAL A 404 28.39 18.06 -19.31
C VAL A 404 27.63 18.62 -18.12
N PHE A 405 28.20 19.63 -17.49
CA PHE A 405 27.60 20.39 -16.39
C PHE A 405 26.89 21.61 -16.98
N ILE A 406 25.62 21.78 -16.67
CA ILE A 406 24.78 22.85 -17.19
C ILE A 406 24.24 23.64 -16.01
N ASP A 407 24.52 24.95 -16.00
CA ASP A 407 24.02 25.90 -15.01
C ASP A 407 22.76 26.58 -15.54
N PHE A 408 21.74 26.66 -14.69
CA PHE A 408 20.45 27.29 -14.98
C PHE A 408 20.15 28.36 -13.95
N GLU A 409 19.61 29.47 -14.40
CA GLU A 409 19.06 30.53 -13.56
C GLU A 409 17.56 30.63 -13.79
N SER A 410 16.79 30.71 -12.71
CA SER A 410 15.37 31.02 -12.73
C SER A 410 15.07 32.20 -11.80
N LYS A 411 13.83 32.67 -11.77
CA LYS A 411 13.42 33.78 -10.91
C LYS A 411 13.75 33.57 -9.42
N ASP A 412 13.71 32.32 -8.96
CA ASP A 412 13.75 31.97 -7.53
C ASP A 412 14.91 31.00 -7.16
N SER A 413 15.67 30.50 -8.14
CA SER A 413 16.76 29.53 -7.89
C SER A 413 17.83 29.51 -9.00
N ASP A 414 19.06 29.23 -8.57
CA ASP A 414 20.16 28.78 -9.43
C ASP A 414 20.33 27.26 -9.26
N GLU A 415 20.41 26.52 -10.37
CA GLU A 415 20.47 25.07 -10.39
C GLU A 415 21.58 24.57 -11.32
N ARG A 416 22.17 23.41 -11.02
CA ARG A 416 23.16 22.75 -11.88
C ARG A 416 22.73 21.31 -12.16
N MET A 417 22.73 20.93 -13.43
CA MET A 417 22.47 19.55 -13.89
C MET A 417 23.74 18.95 -14.50
N VAL A 418 23.88 17.64 -14.37
CA VAL A 418 24.97 16.88 -14.99
C VAL A 418 24.33 15.84 -15.90
N ILE A 419 24.72 15.86 -17.18
CA ILE A 419 24.26 14.89 -18.17
C ILE A 419 25.42 14.38 -19.03
N ASP A 420 25.22 13.23 -19.67
CA ASP A 420 26.16 12.69 -20.64
C ASP A 420 26.16 13.53 -21.93
N GLN A 421 27.33 13.64 -22.56
CA GLN A 421 27.56 14.34 -23.82
C GLN A 421 26.57 13.92 -24.93
N TYR A 422 26.18 12.64 -24.99
CA TYR A 422 25.18 12.15 -25.94
C TYR A 422 23.80 12.78 -25.72
N VAL A 423 23.37 12.90 -24.46
CA VAL A 423 22.08 13.49 -24.10
C VAL A 423 22.09 14.99 -24.37
N PHE A 424 23.20 15.65 -24.03
CA PHE A 424 23.43 17.07 -24.32
C PHE A 424 23.29 17.37 -25.82
N ASP A 425 24.00 16.62 -26.67
CA ASP A 425 24.00 16.84 -28.12
C ASP A 425 22.63 16.58 -28.74
N ARG A 426 21.90 15.56 -28.25
CA ARG A 426 20.55 15.23 -28.71
C ARG A 426 19.54 16.33 -28.39
N ARG A 427 19.69 17.01 -27.24
CA ARG A 427 18.75 18.03 -26.77
C ARG A 427 19.06 19.43 -27.30
N GLY A 428 20.24 19.65 -27.89
CA GLY A 428 20.63 20.90 -28.53
C GLY A 428 20.63 22.06 -27.53
N ILE A 429 21.26 21.87 -26.37
CA ILE A 429 21.27 22.87 -25.29
C ILE A 429 22.37 23.90 -25.57
N GLU A 430 22.02 25.18 -25.45
CA GLU A 430 22.90 26.32 -25.72
C GLU A 430 22.78 27.37 -24.62
N VAL A 431 23.85 28.12 -24.35
CA VAL A 431 23.82 29.24 -23.39
C VAL A 431 22.84 30.31 -23.88
N GLY A 432 21.99 30.80 -22.98
CA GLY A 432 20.94 31.77 -23.26
C GLY A 432 19.61 31.15 -23.72
N ARG A 433 19.53 29.82 -23.90
CA ARG A 433 18.26 29.14 -24.19
C ARG A 433 17.37 29.19 -22.95
N GLU A 434 16.11 29.56 -23.17
CA GLU A 434 15.05 29.42 -22.16
C GLU A 434 14.46 28.01 -22.23
N LEU A 435 14.33 27.36 -21.08
CA LEU A 435 13.76 26.03 -20.92
C LEU A 435 12.67 26.09 -19.84
N SER A 436 11.59 25.36 -20.04
CA SER A 436 10.59 25.10 -19.00
C SER A 436 11.10 24.06 -17.99
N ARG A 437 10.48 23.97 -16.80
CA ARG A 437 10.77 22.87 -15.85
C ARG A 437 10.51 21.50 -16.48
N ASN A 438 9.51 21.40 -17.35
CA ASN A 438 9.25 20.17 -18.10
C ASN A 438 10.41 19.77 -19.00
N GLU A 439 10.96 20.70 -19.77
CA GLU A 439 12.13 20.39 -20.61
C GLU A 439 13.32 19.95 -19.76
N LEU A 440 13.52 20.54 -18.57
CA LEU A 440 14.54 20.07 -17.63
C LEU A 440 14.26 18.64 -17.14
N ASN A 441 13.03 18.35 -16.71
CA ASN A 441 12.64 17.00 -16.29
C ASN A 441 12.79 15.98 -17.43
N GLU A 442 12.49 16.36 -18.67
CA GLU A 442 12.67 15.50 -19.85
C GLU A 442 14.15 15.22 -20.13
N ILE A 443 15.03 16.20 -19.89
CA ILE A 443 16.49 16.01 -20.00
C ILE A 443 16.98 15.04 -18.91
N GLU A 444 16.48 15.18 -17.67
CA GLU A 444 16.78 14.23 -16.58
C GLU A 444 16.28 12.82 -16.90
N ASP A 445 15.07 12.69 -17.44
CA ASP A 445 14.50 11.41 -17.85
C ASP A 445 15.33 10.75 -18.97
N ASP A 446 15.76 11.53 -19.97
CA ASP A 446 16.66 11.04 -21.02
C ASP A 446 18.01 10.58 -20.47
N GLN A 447 18.57 11.32 -19.50
CA GLN A 447 19.81 10.94 -18.82
C GLN A 447 19.65 9.62 -18.07
N ALA A 448 18.58 9.47 -17.29
CA ALA A 448 18.31 8.24 -16.54
C ALA A 448 18.11 7.03 -17.48
N ILE A 449 17.40 7.22 -18.61
CA ILE A 449 17.22 6.19 -19.64
C ILE A 449 18.57 5.82 -20.28
N TYR A 450 19.41 6.81 -20.59
CA TYR A 450 20.73 6.58 -21.16
C TYR A 450 21.64 5.78 -20.22
N GLU A 451 21.73 6.16 -18.95
CA GLU A 451 22.49 5.43 -17.93
C GLU A 451 22.00 3.99 -17.76
N ALA A 452 20.68 3.80 -17.70
CA ALA A 452 20.06 2.48 -17.61
C ALA A 452 20.39 1.62 -18.83
N TYR A 453 20.36 2.21 -20.02
CA TYR A 453 20.72 1.54 -21.26
C TYR A 453 22.19 1.11 -21.27
N GLN A 454 23.13 1.99 -20.91
CA GLN A 454 24.56 1.67 -20.81
C GLN A 454 24.82 0.57 -19.77
N LEU A 455 24.17 0.66 -18.62
CA LEU A 455 24.26 -0.35 -17.58
C LEU A 455 23.75 -1.71 -18.07
N ALA A 456 22.62 -1.74 -18.79
CA ALA A 456 22.09 -2.96 -19.38
C ALA A 456 23.05 -3.58 -20.40
N LEU A 457 23.63 -2.78 -21.30
CA LEU A 457 24.62 -3.25 -22.28
C LEU A 457 25.83 -3.89 -21.59
N SER A 458 26.34 -3.29 -20.51
CA SER A 458 27.46 -3.86 -19.74
C SER A 458 27.16 -5.24 -19.16
N ARG A 459 25.88 -5.55 -18.88
CA ARG A 459 25.43 -6.82 -18.30
C ARG A 459 25.16 -7.88 -19.34
N ILE A 460 24.53 -7.49 -20.45
CA ILE A 460 24.27 -8.39 -21.57
C ILE A 460 25.58 -8.96 -22.13
N GLY A 461 26.67 -8.18 -22.06
CA GLY A 461 28.01 -8.68 -22.41
C GLY A 461 28.54 -9.83 -21.54
N ILE A 462 27.95 -10.12 -20.37
CA ILE A 462 28.41 -11.17 -19.45
C ILE A 462 27.62 -12.47 -19.62
N LYS A 463 26.30 -12.38 -19.80
CA LYS A 463 25.39 -13.51 -20.01
C LYS A 463 24.11 -13.02 -20.67
N ASP A 464 23.33 -13.95 -21.20
CA ASP A 464 21.99 -13.65 -21.69
C ASP A 464 21.01 -13.33 -20.55
N TYR A 465 20.08 -12.42 -20.83
CA TYR A 465 19.01 -11.98 -19.94
C TYR A 465 17.68 -12.01 -20.71
N THR A 466 16.59 -12.35 -20.00
CA THR A 466 15.24 -12.03 -20.49
C THR A 466 14.91 -10.55 -20.25
N SER A 467 13.92 -10.03 -20.96
CA SER A 467 13.37 -8.69 -20.73
C SER A 467 12.93 -8.51 -19.26
N PHE A 468 12.32 -9.56 -18.68
CA PHE A 468 11.92 -9.58 -17.28
C PHE A 468 13.12 -9.52 -16.33
N GLU A 469 14.14 -10.37 -16.53
CA GLU A 469 15.34 -10.37 -15.68
C GLU A 469 16.10 -9.03 -15.78
N MET A 470 16.12 -8.41 -16.97
CA MET A 470 16.74 -7.10 -17.16
C MET A 470 15.93 -5.98 -16.50
N SER A 471 14.61 -6.00 -16.63
CA SER A 471 13.70 -5.06 -15.98
C SER A 471 13.87 -5.07 -14.45
N GLU A 472 13.84 -6.26 -13.85
CA GLU A 472 14.08 -6.45 -12.41
C GLU A 472 15.48 -5.97 -11.99
N TYR A 473 16.49 -6.19 -12.83
CA TYR A 473 17.85 -5.75 -12.56
C TYR A 473 17.97 -4.22 -12.56
N LEU A 474 17.39 -3.54 -13.55
CA LEU A 474 17.41 -2.09 -13.67
C LEU A 474 16.67 -1.43 -12.51
N HIS A 475 15.46 -1.92 -12.17
CA HIS A 475 14.69 -1.45 -11.01
C HIS A 475 15.43 -1.59 -9.67
N LYS A 476 16.27 -2.62 -9.54
CA LYS A 476 17.06 -2.84 -8.32
C LYS A 476 18.28 -1.92 -8.25
N LYS A 477 18.79 -1.44 -9.37
CA LYS A 477 20.06 -0.70 -9.45
C LYS A 477 19.90 0.79 -9.58
N LEU A 478 18.81 1.24 -10.19
CA LEU A 478 18.54 2.64 -10.49
C LEU A 478 17.14 2.98 -10.01
N GLU A 479 16.92 4.24 -9.61
CA GLU A 479 15.60 4.73 -9.21
C GLU A 479 14.76 5.14 -10.43
N LEU A 480 14.42 4.16 -11.26
CA LEU A 480 13.67 4.36 -12.50
C LEU A 480 12.17 4.16 -12.31
N THR A 481 11.39 4.87 -13.12
CA THR A 481 9.96 4.56 -13.31
C THR A 481 9.78 3.33 -14.20
N GLN A 482 8.61 2.69 -14.13
CA GLN A 482 8.30 1.54 -15.00
C GLN A 482 8.40 1.92 -16.48
N GLU A 483 7.92 3.11 -16.84
CA GLU A 483 7.95 3.61 -18.22
C GLU A 483 9.39 3.79 -18.75
N GLN A 484 10.31 4.31 -17.93
CA GLN A 484 11.72 4.41 -18.29
C GLN A 484 12.34 3.04 -18.52
N VAL A 485 12.02 2.05 -17.67
CA VAL A 485 12.49 0.68 -17.85
C VAL A 485 11.93 0.08 -19.13
N ASP A 486 10.64 0.25 -19.41
CA ASP A 486 10.00 -0.26 -20.61
C ASP A 486 10.63 0.32 -21.89
N ILE A 487 10.94 1.63 -21.88
CA ILE A 487 11.68 2.28 -22.98
C ILE A 487 13.06 1.61 -23.18
N VAL A 488 13.82 1.39 -22.10
CA VAL A 488 15.14 0.74 -22.18
C VAL A 488 15.02 -0.69 -22.72
N ILE A 489 14.07 -1.47 -22.22
CA ILE A 489 13.82 -2.85 -22.68
C ILE A 489 13.45 -2.88 -24.16
N GLU A 490 12.57 -1.98 -24.60
CA GLU A 490 12.16 -1.92 -26.00
C GLU A 490 13.31 -1.50 -26.92
N LEU A 491 14.18 -0.58 -26.48
CA LEU A 491 15.41 -0.23 -27.19
C LEU A 491 16.36 -1.44 -27.32
N LEU A 492 16.53 -2.22 -26.26
CA LEU A 492 17.37 -3.43 -26.26
C LEU A 492 16.81 -4.50 -27.21
N LYS A 493 15.49 -4.72 -27.20
CA LYS A 493 14.81 -5.66 -28.10
C LYS A 493 14.89 -5.23 -29.56
N ARG A 494 14.60 -3.95 -29.85
CA ARG A 494 14.68 -3.39 -31.21
C ARG A 494 16.09 -3.51 -31.81
N ARG A 495 17.13 -3.39 -30.97
CA ARG A 495 18.53 -3.57 -31.35
C ARG A 495 19.00 -5.03 -31.29
N ARG A 496 18.12 -5.98 -30.94
CA ARG A 496 18.38 -7.43 -30.80
C ARG A 496 19.44 -7.79 -29.75
N PHE A 497 19.62 -6.95 -28.72
CA PHE A 497 20.44 -7.28 -27.55
C PHE A 497 19.70 -8.22 -26.59
N ILE A 498 18.37 -8.14 -26.54
CA ILE A 498 17.50 -9.09 -25.83
C ILE A 498 16.54 -9.71 -26.85
N ASP A 499 16.38 -11.02 -26.77
CA ASP A 499 15.45 -11.80 -27.58
C ASP A 499 14.86 -12.91 -26.70
N ASP A 500 13.70 -12.62 -26.10
CA ASP A 500 13.02 -13.54 -25.18
C ASP A 500 12.58 -14.82 -25.87
N ASP A 501 12.26 -14.77 -27.16
CA ASP A 501 11.81 -15.93 -27.91
C ASP A 501 12.95 -16.89 -28.21
N ARG A 502 14.12 -16.35 -28.60
CA ARG A 502 15.35 -17.13 -28.71
C ARG A 502 15.74 -17.71 -27.36
N TYR A 503 15.79 -16.87 -26.33
CA TYR A 503 16.16 -17.29 -24.97
C TYR A 503 15.27 -18.42 -24.45
N PHE A 504 13.96 -18.31 -24.67
CA PHE A 504 12.98 -19.32 -24.28
C PHE A 504 13.29 -20.68 -24.92
N ARG A 505 13.48 -20.72 -26.25
CA ARG A 505 13.79 -21.96 -26.98
C ARG A 505 15.11 -22.58 -26.50
N ASP A 506 16.16 -21.78 -26.43
CA ASP A 506 17.49 -22.22 -25.99
C ASP A 506 17.44 -22.81 -24.57
N LYS A 507 16.61 -22.26 -23.68
CA LYS A 507 16.43 -22.79 -22.32
C LYS A 507 15.63 -24.08 -22.26
N VAL A 508 14.57 -24.22 -23.05
CA VAL A 508 13.83 -25.48 -23.15
C VAL A 508 14.77 -26.58 -23.64
N ASP A 509 15.50 -26.33 -24.71
CA ASP A 509 16.45 -27.27 -25.30
C ASP A 509 17.55 -27.65 -24.32
N TYR A 510 18.13 -26.67 -23.60
CA TYR A 510 19.09 -26.93 -22.53
C TYR A 510 18.56 -27.90 -21.46
N HIS A 511 17.33 -27.73 -20.96
CA HIS A 511 16.81 -28.65 -19.94
C HIS A 511 16.51 -30.04 -20.51
N ARG A 512 16.08 -30.13 -21.78
CA ARG A 512 15.91 -31.40 -22.49
C ARG A 512 17.25 -32.13 -22.65
N GLU A 513 18.31 -31.44 -23.05
CA GLU A 513 19.67 -32.00 -23.12
C GLU A 513 20.18 -32.47 -21.74
N GLN A 514 19.83 -31.76 -20.67
CA GLN A 514 20.15 -32.14 -19.29
C GLN A 514 19.26 -33.27 -18.73
N MET A 515 18.36 -33.84 -19.53
CA MET A 515 17.45 -34.91 -19.15
C MET A 515 16.60 -34.57 -17.92
N ARG A 516 16.08 -33.34 -17.87
CA ARG A 516 15.17 -32.86 -16.82
C ARG A 516 13.72 -33.05 -17.24
N GLY A 517 12.85 -33.21 -16.25
CA GLY A 517 11.41 -33.31 -16.43
C GLY A 517 10.73 -31.95 -16.53
N ASN A 518 9.51 -31.94 -17.06
CA ASN A 518 8.76 -30.73 -17.41
C ASN A 518 8.56 -29.78 -16.23
N GLN A 519 8.39 -30.30 -15.01
CA GLN A 519 8.23 -29.45 -13.83
C GLN A 519 9.46 -28.57 -13.58
N ARG A 520 10.67 -29.05 -13.88
CA ARG A 520 11.90 -28.23 -13.76
C ARG A 520 12.00 -27.15 -14.82
N ILE A 521 11.51 -27.44 -16.03
CA ILE A 521 11.47 -26.48 -17.12
C ILE A 521 10.50 -25.35 -16.75
N VAL A 522 9.30 -25.72 -16.27
CA VAL A 522 8.29 -24.77 -15.77
C VAL A 522 8.85 -23.91 -14.63
N GLU A 523 9.46 -24.54 -13.61
CA GLU A 523 10.04 -23.80 -12.48
C GLU A 523 11.13 -22.81 -12.90
N ASP A 524 12.03 -23.18 -13.82
CA ASP A 524 13.10 -22.29 -14.28
C ASP A 524 12.57 -21.16 -15.16
N LEU A 525 11.71 -21.45 -16.15
CA LEU A 525 11.18 -20.43 -17.06
C LEU A 525 10.24 -19.45 -16.36
N ARG A 526 9.41 -19.90 -15.42
CA ARG A 526 8.57 -18.99 -14.60
C ARG A 526 9.41 -18.04 -13.77
N LYS A 527 10.54 -18.49 -13.21
CA LYS A 527 11.48 -17.63 -12.48
C LYS A 527 12.13 -16.55 -13.36
N ARG A 528 12.08 -16.72 -14.68
CA ARG A 528 12.66 -15.81 -15.67
C ARG A 528 11.61 -14.94 -16.37
N GLY A 529 10.36 -14.97 -15.89
CA GLY A 529 9.29 -14.10 -16.34
C GLY A 529 8.45 -14.61 -17.50
N PHE A 530 8.52 -15.91 -17.83
CA PHE A 530 7.67 -16.48 -18.87
C PHE A 530 6.32 -16.94 -18.33
N GLU A 531 5.26 -16.67 -19.11
CA GLU A 531 3.88 -17.04 -18.79
C GLU A 531 3.65 -18.56 -18.78
N ALA A 532 2.80 -19.02 -17.87
CA ALA A 532 2.54 -20.45 -17.68
C ALA A 532 1.97 -21.10 -18.95
N ASP A 533 1.01 -20.47 -19.61
CA ASP A 533 0.33 -21.01 -20.80
C ASP A 533 1.31 -21.20 -21.97
N ARG A 534 2.21 -20.23 -22.17
CA ARG A 534 3.26 -20.31 -23.18
C ARG A 534 4.21 -21.47 -22.91
N ILE A 535 4.59 -21.66 -21.64
CA ILE A 535 5.46 -22.77 -21.24
C ILE A 535 4.76 -24.10 -21.48
N LEU A 536 3.51 -24.24 -21.05
CA LEU A 536 2.74 -25.47 -21.20
C LEU A 536 2.57 -25.85 -22.67
N SER A 537 2.19 -24.90 -23.52
CA SER A 537 2.08 -25.13 -24.96
C SER A 537 3.39 -25.64 -25.58
N ALA A 538 4.55 -25.08 -25.22
CA ALA A 538 5.84 -25.54 -25.74
C ALA A 538 6.27 -26.92 -25.21
N LEU A 539 5.69 -27.37 -24.09
CA LEU A 539 5.95 -28.68 -23.50
C LEU A 539 4.98 -29.74 -24.03
N GLU A 540 3.78 -29.36 -24.46
CA GLU A 540 2.81 -30.24 -25.11
C GLU A 540 3.27 -30.71 -26.50
N ASP A 541 4.15 -29.94 -27.17
CA ASP A 541 4.73 -30.30 -28.46
C ASP A 541 5.66 -31.53 -28.42
N GLU A 542 6.01 -32.02 -27.23
CA GLU A 542 6.89 -33.17 -27.06
C GLU A 542 6.12 -34.49 -26.97
N ASP A 543 6.54 -35.47 -27.79
CA ASP A 543 5.98 -36.82 -27.76
C ASP A 543 6.21 -37.49 -26.38
N TYR A 544 5.16 -38.16 -25.87
CA TYR A 544 5.18 -38.78 -24.54
C TYR A 544 6.24 -39.88 -24.42
N ASP A 545 6.49 -40.65 -25.49
CA ASP A 545 7.50 -41.70 -25.48
C ASP A 545 8.91 -41.09 -25.46
N ASP A 546 9.16 -40.04 -26.25
CA ASP A 546 10.42 -39.28 -26.23
C ASP A 546 10.71 -38.66 -24.86
N TYR A 547 9.67 -38.09 -24.23
CA TYR A 547 9.75 -37.56 -22.87
C TYR A 547 10.12 -38.64 -21.85
N THR A 548 9.50 -39.81 -21.97
CA THR A 548 9.70 -40.95 -21.07
C THR A 548 11.08 -41.58 -21.27
N GLU A 549 11.53 -41.77 -22.51
CA GLU A 549 12.88 -42.29 -22.83
C GLU A 549 13.98 -41.41 -22.26
N ARG A 550 13.82 -40.08 -22.33
CA ARG A 550 14.75 -39.16 -21.69
C ARG A 550 14.82 -39.39 -20.17
N GLY A 551 13.67 -39.64 -19.53
CA GLY A 551 13.59 -40.01 -18.13
C GLY A 551 14.28 -41.34 -17.81
N VAL A 552 14.16 -42.33 -18.68
CA VAL A 552 14.88 -43.62 -18.56
C VAL A 552 16.40 -43.40 -18.61
N ARG A 553 16.92 -42.66 -19.60
CA ARG A 553 18.36 -42.33 -19.70
C ARG A 553 18.88 -41.62 -18.44
N ARG A 554 18.07 -40.72 -17.87
CA ARG A 554 18.41 -40.04 -16.61
C ARG A 554 18.46 -41.02 -15.43
N ALA A 555 17.46 -41.89 -15.33
CA ALA A 555 17.35 -42.90 -14.30
C ALA A 555 18.53 -43.89 -14.34
N GLU A 556 18.91 -44.40 -15.51
CA GLU A 556 20.06 -45.28 -15.69
C GLU A 556 21.37 -44.62 -15.24
N THR A 557 21.57 -43.35 -15.61
CA THR A 557 22.74 -42.57 -15.19
C THR A 557 22.82 -42.44 -13.67
N PHE A 558 21.68 -42.20 -13.01
CA PHE A 558 21.62 -42.15 -11.55
C PHE A 558 21.81 -43.51 -10.89
N MET A 559 21.23 -44.58 -11.46
CA MET A 559 21.35 -45.94 -10.93
C MET A 559 22.80 -46.42 -10.89
N LYS A 560 23.63 -46.04 -11.87
CA LYS A 560 25.08 -46.31 -11.87
C LYS A 560 25.82 -45.71 -10.67
N THR A 561 25.25 -44.69 -10.01
CA THR A 561 25.84 -44.07 -8.80
C THR A 561 25.46 -44.78 -7.51
N LEU A 562 24.41 -45.61 -7.52
CA LEU A 562 23.94 -46.36 -6.35
C LEU A 562 24.74 -47.66 -6.19
N ARG A 563 25.72 -47.65 -5.27
CA ARG A 563 26.63 -48.79 -5.05
C ARG A 563 26.13 -49.86 -4.09
N ASP A 564 25.28 -49.51 -3.11
CA ASP A 564 24.74 -50.44 -2.10
C ASP A 564 23.31 -50.04 -1.68
N GLY A 565 22.50 -51.00 -1.22
CA GLY A 565 21.16 -50.81 -0.66
C GLY A 565 20.14 -51.80 -1.24
N SER A 566 19.06 -52.07 -0.48
CA SER A 566 18.00 -53.00 -0.90
C SER A 566 17.26 -52.54 -2.16
N SER A 567 16.55 -53.45 -2.82
CA SER A 567 15.73 -53.17 -4.01
C SER A 567 14.75 -52.04 -3.73
N ARG A 568 14.07 -52.13 -2.57
CA ARG A 568 13.14 -51.11 -2.06
C ARG A 568 13.82 -49.77 -1.80
N GLN A 569 15.03 -49.77 -1.23
CA GLN A 569 15.76 -48.53 -0.97
C GLN A 569 16.27 -47.88 -2.27
N ARG A 570 16.71 -48.67 -3.25
CA ARG A 570 17.16 -48.18 -4.56
C ARG A 570 15.99 -47.58 -5.34
N GLU A 571 14.85 -48.26 -5.37
CA GLU A 571 13.60 -47.73 -5.94
C GLU A 571 13.20 -46.41 -5.29
N SER A 572 13.16 -46.36 -3.95
CA SER A 572 12.81 -45.13 -3.21
C SER A 572 13.74 -43.96 -3.55
N LYS A 573 15.06 -44.21 -3.61
CA LYS A 573 16.06 -43.20 -3.99
C LYS A 573 15.92 -42.77 -5.44
N LEU A 574 15.60 -43.68 -6.35
CA LEU A 574 15.36 -43.39 -7.76
C LEU A 574 14.12 -42.52 -7.95
N ARG A 575 12.99 -42.87 -7.31
CA ARG A 575 11.76 -42.06 -7.31
C ARG A 575 12.02 -40.66 -6.78
N GLN A 576 12.73 -40.53 -5.66
CA GLN A 576 13.10 -39.23 -5.10
C GLN A 576 14.06 -38.45 -6.02
N HIS A 577 14.96 -39.13 -6.73
CA HIS A 577 15.83 -38.49 -7.72
C HIS A 577 15.02 -37.93 -8.89
N LEU A 578 14.17 -38.74 -9.52
CA LEU A 578 13.34 -38.33 -10.66
C LEU A 578 12.36 -37.21 -10.30
N GLN A 579 11.75 -37.28 -9.11
CA GLN A 579 10.92 -36.19 -8.59
C GLN A 579 11.73 -34.89 -8.47
N ARG A 580 12.97 -34.95 -7.95
CA ARG A 580 13.86 -33.77 -7.89
C ARG A 580 14.30 -33.29 -9.27
N GLN A 581 14.33 -34.15 -10.29
CA GLN A 581 14.57 -33.77 -11.69
C GLN A 581 13.34 -33.22 -12.40
N GLY A 582 12.16 -33.23 -11.77
CA GLY A 582 10.95 -32.60 -12.28
C GLY A 582 10.02 -33.52 -13.08
N TYR A 583 10.16 -34.84 -12.95
CA TYR A 583 9.23 -35.79 -13.54
C TYR A 583 7.95 -35.91 -12.72
N GLY A 584 6.81 -36.03 -13.40
CA GLY A 584 5.50 -36.24 -12.78
C GLY A 584 5.30 -37.66 -12.26
N PHE A 585 4.31 -37.86 -11.39
CA PHE A 585 4.05 -39.14 -10.73
C PHE A 585 3.84 -40.30 -11.71
N GLU A 586 3.02 -40.09 -12.75
CA GLU A 586 2.70 -41.12 -13.75
C GLU A 586 3.94 -41.55 -14.53
N VAL A 587 4.71 -40.58 -15.02
CA VAL A 587 5.95 -40.82 -15.77
C VAL A 587 7.02 -41.48 -14.89
N ILE A 588 7.10 -41.11 -13.60
CA ILE A 588 7.99 -41.80 -12.65
C ILE A 588 7.60 -43.27 -12.50
N ASN A 589 6.30 -43.58 -12.40
CA ASN A 589 5.85 -44.96 -12.30
C ASN A 589 6.20 -45.75 -13.56
N ASP A 590 6.07 -45.14 -14.74
CA ASP A 590 6.40 -45.80 -16.00
C ASP A 590 7.92 -46.04 -16.14
N ILE A 591 8.75 -45.04 -15.84
CA ILE A 591 10.22 -45.17 -15.82
C ILE A 591 10.66 -46.27 -14.84
N VAL A 592 10.12 -46.26 -13.61
CA VAL A 592 10.44 -47.28 -12.60
C VAL A 592 9.97 -48.66 -13.04
N GLY A 593 8.77 -48.75 -13.61
CA GLY A 593 8.21 -50.00 -14.14
C GLY A 593 9.04 -50.60 -15.27
N ARG A 594 9.65 -49.77 -16.13
CA ARG A 594 10.55 -50.20 -17.20
C ARG A 594 11.91 -50.67 -16.70
N LEU A 595 12.40 -50.14 -15.57
CA LEU A 595 13.75 -50.43 -15.06
C LEU A 595 13.80 -51.51 -13.97
N ILE A 596 12.76 -51.63 -13.15
CA ILE A 596 12.78 -52.47 -11.94
C ILE A 596 12.04 -53.81 -12.14
N LYS A 597 11.29 -53.98 -13.24
CA LYS A 597 10.49 -55.20 -13.47
C LYS A 597 11.30 -56.50 -13.62
N ASP A 598 12.57 -56.42 -14.03
CA ASP A 598 13.36 -57.61 -14.39
C ASP A 598 14.69 -57.75 -13.61
N GLU A 599 15.00 -56.86 -12.65
CA GLU A 599 16.38 -56.73 -12.10
C GLU A 599 16.59 -57.22 -10.65
N PHE A 600 15.60 -57.84 -10.00
CA PHE A 600 15.73 -58.25 -8.59
C PHE A 600 15.33 -59.70 -8.36
N ASP A 601 16.22 -60.61 -8.75
CA ASP A 601 16.27 -61.97 -8.21
C ASP A 601 16.53 -61.88 -6.70
N GLU A 602 15.78 -62.64 -5.88
CA GLU A 602 15.99 -62.74 -4.43
C GLU A 602 17.46 -63.08 -4.10
N THR A 603 18.11 -63.80 -5.01
CA THR A 603 19.53 -64.17 -4.98
C THR A 603 20.46 -62.95 -5.00
N ASP A 604 20.19 -61.94 -5.84
CA ASP A 604 21.03 -60.74 -5.97
C ASP A 604 20.86 -59.80 -4.77
N GLU A 605 19.66 -59.72 -4.21
CA GLU A 605 19.39 -58.95 -3.00
C GLU A 605 20.09 -59.56 -1.77
N PHE A 606 20.12 -60.89 -1.70
CA PHE A 606 20.83 -61.65 -0.67
C PHE A 606 22.35 -61.46 -0.75
N GLU A 607 22.94 -61.57 -1.95
CA GLU A 607 24.38 -61.33 -2.16
C GLU A 607 24.78 -59.87 -1.91
N SER A 608 23.92 -58.91 -2.25
CA SER A 608 24.16 -57.51 -1.90
C SER A 608 24.13 -57.29 -0.39
N LEU A 609 23.24 -57.97 0.34
CA LEU A 609 23.14 -57.87 1.79
C LEU A 609 24.41 -58.41 2.47
N LYS A 610 24.93 -59.56 2.03
CA LYS A 610 26.20 -60.13 2.51
C LYS A 610 27.34 -59.12 2.41
N LYS A 611 27.55 -58.52 1.22
CA LYS A 611 28.59 -57.50 1.00
C LYS A 611 28.43 -56.28 1.90
N VAL A 612 27.20 -55.83 2.16
CA VAL A 612 26.93 -54.71 3.07
C VAL A 612 27.27 -55.08 4.52
N MET A 613 26.86 -56.28 4.94
CA MET A 613 27.11 -56.79 6.28
C MET A 613 28.61 -56.99 6.51
N GLU A 614 29.34 -57.66 5.62
CA GLU A 614 30.81 -57.81 5.67
C GLU A 614 31.55 -56.49 5.83
N LYS A 615 31.29 -55.52 4.95
CA LYS A 615 31.94 -54.19 5.02
C LYS A 615 31.65 -53.51 6.35
N SER A 616 30.43 -53.62 6.86
CA SER A 616 30.03 -53.00 8.12
C SER A 616 30.60 -53.73 9.34
N THR A 617 30.72 -55.06 9.30
CA THR A 617 31.38 -55.88 10.32
C THR A 617 32.84 -55.50 10.41
N ALA A 618 33.57 -55.47 9.27
CA ALA A 618 34.98 -55.05 9.22
C ALA A 618 35.20 -53.62 9.75
N ARG A 619 34.21 -52.73 9.58
CA ARG A 619 34.25 -51.35 10.08
C ARG A 619 34.04 -51.27 11.59
N TYR A 620 33.06 -52.00 12.14
CA TYR A 620 32.65 -51.88 13.54
C TYR A 620 33.47 -52.77 14.48
N ALA A 621 33.95 -53.92 14.02
CA ALA A 621 34.80 -54.83 14.81
C ALA A 621 36.11 -54.18 15.28
N ARG A 622 36.57 -53.12 14.62
CA ARG A 622 37.75 -52.33 15.04
C ARG A 622 37.52 -51.47 16.28
N LYS A 623 36.27 -51.24 16.68
CA LYS A 623 35.89 -50.23 17.69
C LYS A 623 35.00 -50.75 18.81
N TYR A 624 34.38 -51.91 18.64
CA TYR A 624 33.36 -52.43 19.55
C TYR A 624 33.56 -53.92 19.80
N ASP A 625 33.05 -54.41 20.93
CA ASP A 625 33.01 -55.85 21.21
C ASP A 625 32.10 -56.60 20.22
N ALA A 626 32.14 -57.93 20.24
CA ALA A 626 31.40 -58.78 19.29
C ALA A 626 29.88 -58.55 19.33
N ARG A 627 29.31 -58.36 20.53
CA ARG A 627 27.86 -58.17 20.71
C ARG A 627 27.41 -56.81 20.18
N GLU A 628 28.14 -55.76 20.49
CA GLU A 628 27.85 -54.40 20.03
C GLU A 628 28.14 -54.24 18.53
N THR A 629 29.15 -54.93 18.00
CA THR A 629 29.42 -55.02 16.56
C THR A 629 28.22 -55.62 15.81
N ARG A 630 27.72 -56.78 16.25
CA ARG A 630 26.54 -57.43 15.63
C ARG A 630 25.32 -56.52 15.63
N ASN A 631 25.02 -55.90 16.77
CA ASN A 631 23.88 -54.97 16.89
C ASN A 631 24.00 -53.77 15.94
N ARG A 632 25.21 -53.26 15.69
CA ARG A 632 25.47 -52.13 14.79
C ARG A 632 25.45 -52.53 13.32
N VAL A 633 25.90 -53.73 12.99
CA VAL A 633 25.79 -54.33 11.64
C VAL A 633 24.32 -54.51 11.27
N VAL A 634 23.51 -55.10 12.15
CA VAL A 634 22.06 -55.26 11.94
C VAL A 634 21.36 -53.92 11.77
N ARG A 635 21.63 -52.96 12.67
CA ARG A 635 21.08 -51.59 12.53
C ARG A 635 21.52 -50.92 11.22
N HIS A 636 22.74 -51.18 10.75
CA HIS A 636 23.22 -50.65 9.48
C HIS A 636 22.48 -51.28 8.28
N ALA A 637 22.31 -52.60 8.26
CA ALA A 637 21.57 -53.31 7.22
C ALA A 637 20.08 -52.86 7.17
N LEU A 638 19.42 -52.76 8.33
CA LEU A 638 18.06 -52.20 8.43
C LEU A 638 17.99 -50.76 7.89
N SER A 639 18.98 -49.91 8.20
CA SER A 639 19.04 -48.53 7.66
C SER A 639 19.26 -48.49 6.14
N ARG A 640 19.70 -49.59 5.53
CA ARG A 640 19.84 -49.77 4.08
C ARG A 640 18.60 -50.41 3.43
N GLY A 641 17.54 -50.65 4.21
CA GLY A 641 16.22 -51.06 3.74
C GLY A 641 16.07 -52.56 3.50
N TYR A 642 16.98 -53.39 4.01
CA TYR A 642 16.87 -54.86 3.95
C TYR A 642 15.88 -55.36 5.00
N ASP A 643 15.18 -56.44 4.68
CA ASP A 643 14.20 -57.07 5.57
C ASP A 643 14.89 -57.81 6.74
N TYR A 644 14.24 -57.84 7.91
CA TYR A 644 14.79 -58.50 9.08
C TYR A 644 14.99 -60.00 8.86
N ASP A 645 14.07 -60.67 8.17
CA ASP A 645 14.14 -62.12 7.93
C ASP A 645 15.32 -62.46 7.01
N MET A 646 15.63 -61.59 6.05
CA MET A 646 16.79 -61.74 5.17
C MET A 646 18.11 -61.49 5.93
N ILE A 647 18.12 -60.51 6.83
CA ILE A 647 19.27 -60.24 7.72
C ILE A 647 19.50 -61.42 8.67
N ALA A 648 18.43 -62.00 9.21
CA ALA A 648 18.52 -63.18 10.07
C ALA A 648 19.13 -64.37 9.32
N ARG A 649 18.67 -64.64 8.08
CA ARG A 649 19.24 -65.68 7.21
C ARG A 649 20.73 -65.50 6.94
N VAL A 650 21.18 -64.26 6.64
CA VAL A 650 22.63 -63.99 6.45
C VAL A 650 23.43 -64.15 7.73
N LEU A 651 22.87 -63.77 8.89
CA LEU A 651 23.52 -64.00 10.18
C LEU A 651 23.63 -65.49 10.52
N GLU A 652 22.60 -66.27 10.22
CA GLU A 652 22.61 -67.73 10.41
C GLU A 652 23.67 -68.40 9.52
N GLU A 653 23.85 -67.95 8.27
CA GLU A 653 24.94 -68.44 7.42
C GLU A 653 26.33 -68.15 8.01
N TYR A 654 26.56 -66.93 8.53
CA TYR A 654 27.85 -66.61 9.17
C TYR A 654 28.10 -67.40 10.46
N GLU A 655 27.06 -67.74 11.23
CA GLU A 655 27.21 -68.59 12.42
C GLU A 655 27.45 -70.08 12.10
N ASN A 656 27.14 -70.53 10.89
CA ASN A 656 27.39 -71.90 10.42
C ASN A 656 28.74 -72.05 9.69
N GLU A 657 29.42 -70.95 9.36
CA GLU A 657 30.73 -70.91 8.70
C GLU A 657 31.92 -70.68 9.66
N ASP A 658 31.67 -70.20 10.90
CA ASP A 658 32.63 -70.07 12.02
C ASP A 658 32.60 -71.30 12.95
#